data_AF-A0A9X1FSV7-F1
#
_entry.id   AF-A0A9X1FSV7-F1
#
_cell.length_a   1.000
_cell.length_b   1.000
_cell.length_c   1.000
_cell.angle_alpha   90.00
_cell.angle_beta   90.00
_cell.angle_gamma   90.00
#
_symmetry.space_group_name_H-M   'P 1'
#
loop_
_entity.id
_entity.type
_entity.pdbx_description
1 polymer ?
#
loop_
_entity_poly.entity_id
_entity_poly.type
_entity_poly.pdbx_seq_one_letter_code
_entity_poly.pdbx_strand_id
1 'polypeptide(L)'
;MNIFSRRFAPPILLCLSLSFTNVTQAHAQGAGCEGLLLSTSEDFTMQQAEGPDGNPIVSDGDLLAFNGSTTTICRRNRELLQRFDIPEVDFGLDAVAALDREREILAFSTELDDPNDQFKAGDLIFTTGLVIPNSALTQRFDLRHDIGLDAVSLLGRPEGWREFIEKLGGVSRRELEQQPQIILELLSAFELDILFSTEGTAPSVKSPRFIDGDLLSVSTGAIFRSNQTLLPSLPAGIPSKGVDFGLDAYTFGVDPQTGGPSELMSTEIDMRADGIYTDGDALQPGPTLRFRNEVLLKSLLPASFDLGLDALHQTAGEIACGAPSITRISNIDITNIAGGLAHTSGLSDRPFGGSLRIQGAMPTWLECPILPQYEFRVELDDGAGFPALGDPNTLAVPTNWRRQLDGNPSAIIDCVPSVSNPRQLYQPDSNGWFNLADYRRFDECGEDASLAVWNSSALATGVEAGDPPVTVRFRLVMREVGSAVPFSVSAPKTVRIDNNNYALPASKDMPLTGDVSMTLGVASGSDAVVSDCDVTAGSSDVILDLLGRARDQHFWRYTLRWTGGNVVGWQTIAPTDRDGGGVVQPLDAVFDNNGSDRAEISLGGTVPGNATNVLLSEFNITQAHIAATGGQPPIECGYAVEVTAWDRTVVGSFNAPNNTFGSSTRRVAYPLAFCFQPG
;
A
#
# COMPACT_ATOMS: atom_id res chain seq x y z
N MET A 1 3.29 -38.98 -74.12
CA MET A 1 3.92 -38.66 -75.43
C MET A 1 4.30 -37.18 -75.39
N ASN A 2 5.59 -36.89 -75.58
CA ASN A 2 6.25 -35.59 -75.35
C ASN A 2 5.59 -34.38 -76.03
N ILE A 3 5.73 -33.17 -75.45
CA ILE A 3 6.64 -32.09 -75.94
C ILE A 3 6.37 -30.77 -75.16
N PHE A 4 7.46 -30.17 -74.66
CA PHE A 4 7.58 -28.82 -74.11
C PHE A 4 7.50 -27.73 -75.20
N SER A 5 6.90 -26.57 -74.90
CA SER A 5 7.10 -25.31 -75.67
C SER A 5 6.67 -24.10 -74.81
N ARG A 6 7.63 -23.39 -74.21
CA ARG A 6 8.24 -22.09 -74.63
C ARG A 6 7.62 -20.87 -73.96
N ARG A 7 8.51 -20.12 -73.32
CA ARG A 7 8.36 -18.78 -72.75
C ARG A 7 8.10 -17.74 -73.84
N PHE A 8 7.18 -16.82 -73.56
CA PHE A 8 7.16 -15.46 -74.10
C PHE A 8 6.72 -14.51 -72.98
N ALA A 9 7.51 -13.48 -72.73
CA ALA A 9 7.16 -12.34 -71.88
C ALA A 9 6.34 -11.32 -72.67
N PRO A 10 5.39 -10.64 -72.03
CA PRO A 10 5.05 -9.26 -72.41
C PRO A 10 4.92 -8.36 -71.14
N PRO A 11 4.57 -7.06 -71.28
CA PRO A 11 5.45 -5.93 -71.06
C PRO A 11 5.35 -5.30 -69.66
N ILE A 12 6.39 -4.53 -69.32
CA ILE A 12 6.46 -3.65 -68.16
C ILE A 12 5.33 -2.61 -68.24
N LEU A 13 4.34 -2.74 -67.36
CA LEU A 13 3.35 -1.71 -67.07
C LEU A 13 3.75 -1.04 -65.75
N LEU A 14 4.17 0.22 -65.84
CA LEU A 14 4.55 1.06 -64.72
C LEU A 14 3.28 1.48 -63.97
N CYS A 15 2.83 0.69 -63.00
CA CYS A 15 1.80 1.11 -62.05
C CYS A 15 2.48 1.83 -60.87
N LEU A 16 2.32 3.15 -60.79
CA LEU A 16 2.51 3.91 -59.56
C LEU A 16 1.58 3.32 -58.48
N SER A 17 2.13 2.58 -57.53
CA SER A 17 1.45 2.24 -56.29
C SER A 17 1.47 3.48 -55.38
N LEU A 18 0.38 4.24 -55.41
CA LEU A 18 0.00 5.12 -54.29
C LEU A 18 -0.31 4.20 -53.11
N SER A 19 0.65 4.06 -52.20
CA SER A 19 0.42 3.45 -50.89
C SER A 19 -0.54 4.36 -50.12
N PHE A 20 -1.82 4.03 -50.12
CA PHE A 20 -2.72 4.49 -49.07
C PHE A 20 -2.24 3.83 -47.78
N THR A 21 -1.50 4.58 -46.97
CA THR A 21 -1.37 4.27 -45.56
C THR A 21 -2.78 4.43 -44.97
N ASN A 22 -3.49 3.32 -44.86
CA ASN A 22 -4.59 3.21 -43.92
C ASN A 22 -3.97 3.44 -42.54
N VAL A 23 -4.07 4.66 -42.04
CA VAL A 23 -3.93 4.95 -40.62
C VAL A 23 -5.16 4.32 -39.98
N THR A 24 -5.07 3.02 -39.66
CA THR A 24 -5.87 2.45 -38.60
C THR A 24 -5.40 3.13 -37.32
N GLN A 25 -6.06 4.24 -36.99
CA GLN A 25 -6.07 4.78 -35.64
C GLN A 25 -6.69 3.69 -34.78
N ALA A 26 -5.83 2.91 -34.12
CA ALA A 26 -6.26 2.07 -33.03
C ALA A 26 -6.85 3.04 -31.98
N HIS A 27 -8.18 3.13 -31.93
CA HIS A 27 -8.87 3.65 -30.77
C HIS A 27 -8.39 2.81 -29.59
N ALA A 28 -7.66 3.43 -28.67
CA ALA A 28 -7.24 2.80 -27.44
C ALA A 28 -8.50 2.32 -26.72
N GLN A 29 -8.62 1.00 -26.56
CA GLN A 29 -9.69 0.37 -25.81
C GLN A 29 -9.59 0.74 -24.31
N GLY A 30 -10.58 1.46 -23.80
CA GLY A 30 -11.37 1.05 -22.61
C GLY A 30 -10.73 0.90 -21.23
N ALA A 31 -9.52 1.40 -20.95
CA ALA A 31 -8.86 1.19 -19.64
C ALA A 31 -9.09 2.31 -18.59
N GLY A 32 -9.94 3.32 -18.85
CA GLY A 32 -9.88 4.60 -18.13
C GLY A 32 -11.00 4.93 -17.12
N CYS A 33 -12.06 4.12 -16.99
CA CYS A 33 -13.30 4.51 -16.29
C CYS A 33 -13.66 3.61 -15.10
N GLU A 34 -12.66 3.22 -14.31
CA GLU A 34 -12.86 2.39 -13.12
C GLU A 34 -12.68 3.20 -11.84
N GLY A 35 -13.50 2.91 -10.82
CA GLY A 35 -13.38 3.53 -9.50
C GLY A 35 -14.41 4.61 -9.22
N LEU A 36 -13.99 5.70 -8.59
CA LEU A 36 -14.83 6.87 -8.37
C LEU A 36 -14.75 7.75 -9.61
N LEU A 37 -15.86 7.88 -10.32
CA LEU A 37 -15.97 8.81 -11.44
C LEU A 37 -16.34 10.19 -10.90
N LEU A 38 -15.74 11.24 -11.48
CA LEU A 38 -16.01 12.62 -11.07
C LEU A 38 -15.74 13.63 -12.17
N SER A 39 -16.29 14.84 -12.03
CA SER A 39 -15.90 16.05 -12.77
C SER A 39 -15.50 17.16 -11.80
N THR A 40 -14.78 18.15 -12.29
CA THR A 40 -14.44 19.39 -11.58
C THR A 40 -15.28 20.54 -12.12
N SER A 41 -15.46 21.59 -11.33
CA SER A 41 -16.20 22.81 -11.72
C SER A 41 -15.36 23.82 -12.49
N GLU A 42 -14.05 23.59 -12.58
CA GLU A 42 -13.12 24.51 -13.21
C GLU A 42 -12.14 23.78 -14.11
N ASP A 43 -11.89 24.37 -15.28
CA ASP A 43 -10.82 23.97 -16.19
C ASP A 43 -9.44 24.07 -15.51
N PHE A 44 -8.57 23.09 -15.78
CA PHE A 44 -7.18 23.15 -15.34
C PHE A 44 -6.20 22.50 -16.31
N THR A 45 -4.91 22.79 -16.10
CA THR A 45 -3.82 22.17 -16.88
C THR A 45 -3.05 21.18 -16.00
N MET A 46 -2.89 19.95 -16.50
CA MET A 46 -2.08 18.90 -15.88
C MET A 46 -0.58 19.19 -16.02
N GLN A 47 0.19 18.97 -14.95
CA GLN A 47 1.63 19.29 -14.95
C GLN A 47 2.57 18.09 -15.20
N GLN A 48 2.15 16.86 -14.88
CA GLN A 48 2.98 15.66 -15.07
C GLN A 48 2.29 14.50 -15.79
N ALA A 49 1.03 14.67 -16.18
CA ALA A 49 0.27 13.69 -16.96
C ALA A 49 -0.01 14.24 -18.37
N GLU A 50 0.06 13.39 -19.39
CA GLU A 50 -0.51 13.66 -20.70
C GLU A 50 -1.87 12.98 -20.78
N GLY A 51 -2.89 13.70 -21.25
CA GLY A 51 -4.21 13.12 -21.48
C GLY A 51 -4.16 12.03 -22.56
N PRO A 52 -5.22 11.20 -22.68
CA PRO A 52 -5.27 10.12 -23.70
C PRO A 52 -5.05 10.59 -25.14
N ASP A 53 -5.34 11.86 -25.41
CA ASP A 53 -5.18 12.56 -26.69
C ASP A 53 -3.98 13.51 -26.75
N GLY A 54 -3.13 13.52 -25.71
CA GLY A 54 -1.98 14.41 -25.60
C GLY A 54 -2.31 15.85 -25.22
N ASN A 55 -3.59 16.19 -24.99
CA ASN A 55 -3.98 17.52 -24.51
C ASN A 55 -3.83 17.60 -22.97
N PRO A 56 -3.00 18.50 -22.43
CA PRO A 56 -2.82 18.63 -20.98
C PRO A 56 -3.96 19.38 -20.28
N ILE A 57 -4.85 20.04 -21.03
CA ILE A 57 -6.02 20.70 -20.46
C ILE A 57 -7.03 19.62 -20.08
N VAL A 58 -7.52 19.68 -18.85
CA VAL A 58 -8.69 18.96 -18.36
C VAL A 58 -9.77 20.01 -18.20
N SER A 59 -10.91 19.79 -18.81
CA SER A 59 -12.01 20.74 -18.73
C SER A 59 -13.05 20.33 -17.69
N ASP A 60 -13.87 21.27 -17.24
CA ASP A 60 -14.98 21.03 -16.30
C ASP A 60 -16.02 20.02 -16.84
N GLY A 61 -16.09 19.84 -18.16
CA GLY A 61 -16.88 18.79 -18.80
C GLY A 61 -16.20 17.41 -18.95
N ASP A 62 -14.94 17.26 -18.58
CA ASP A 62 -14.21 15.99 -18.69
C ASP A 62 -14.50 15.03 -17.53
N LEU A 63 -14.95 13.82 -17.86
CA LEU A 63 -15.14 12.78 -16.86
C LEU A 63 -13.79 12.18 -16.45
N LEU A 64 -13.46 12.28 -15.17
CA LEU A 64 -12.29 11.71 -14.54
C LEU A 64 -12.63 10.40 -13.81
N ALA A 65 -11.63 9.56 -13.61
CA ALA A 65 -11.74 8.35 -12.79
C ALA A 65 -10.58 8.30 -11.78
N PHE A 66 -10.94 8.28 -10.50
CA PHE A 66 -10.02 8.09 -9.39
C PHE A 66 -10.04 6.63 -8.92
N ASN A 67 -8.88 5.96 -9.04
CA ASN A 67 -8.73 4.56 -8.67
C ASN A 67 -8.23 4.34 -7.22
N GLY A 68 -8.32 5.36 -6.36
CA GLY A 68 -7.88 5.29 -4.96
C GLY A 68 -6.41 5.70 -4.77
N SER A 69 -5.63 5.78 -5.85
CA SER A 69 -4.23 6.22 -5.83
C SER A 69 -3.88 7.18 -6.96
N THR A 70 -4.48 7.00 -8.12
CA THR A 70 -4.26 7.80 -9.32
C THR A 70 -5.58 8.16 -9.96
N THR A 71 -5.63 9.36 -10.52
CA THR A 71 -6.72 9.90 -11.32
C THR A 71 -6.30 9.98 -12.77
N THR A 72 -7.19 9.55 -13.64
CA THR A 72 -7.01 9.56 -15.09
C THR A 72 -8.24 10.13 -15.76
N ILE A 73 -8.07 10.70 -16.95
CA ILE A 73 -9.18 11.13 -17.78
C ILE A 73 -9.89 9.88 -18.33
N CYS A 74 -11.12 9.66 -17.89
CA CYS A 74 -11.97 8.56 -18.31
C CYS A 74 -12.59 8.83 -19.68
N ARG A 75 -13.21 10.01 -19.84
CA ARG A 75 -13.80 10.48 -21.10
C ARG A 75 -13.65 11.98 -21.22
N ARG A 76 -13.47 12.46 -22.45
CA ARG A 76 -13.56 13.89 -22.73
C ARG A 76 -15.00 14.35 -22.85
N ASN A 77 -15.30 15.63 -22.58
CA ASN A 77 -16.66 16.18 -22.78
C ASN A 77 -17.21 15.89 -24.19
N ARG A 78 -16.38 16.12 -25.22
CA ARG A 78 -16.71 15.80 -26.63
C ARG A 78 -17.04 14.33 -26.88
N GLU A 79 -16.46 13.40 -26.10
CA GLU A 79 -16.68 11.97 -26.26
C GLU A 79 -18.01 11.55 -25.62
N LEU A 80 -18.40 12.20 -24.53
CA LEU A 80 -19.73 12.04 -23.92
C LEU A 80 -20.84 12.50 -24.88
N LEU A 81 -20.60 13.62 -25.57
CA LEU A 81 -21.57 14.26 -26.46
C LEU A 81 -21.47 13.83 -27.94
N GLN A 82 -20.62 12.86 -28.28
CA GLN A 82 -20.33 12.45 -29.67
C GLN A 82 -21.56 11.99 -30.51
N ARG A 83 -22.71 11.74 -29.85
CA ARG A 83 -23.98 11.38 -30.52
C ARG A 83 -24.76 12.58 -31.04
N PHE A 84 -24.44 13.78 -30.58
CA PHE A 84 -25.11 15.01 -30.95
C PHE A 84 -24.27 15.77 -31.96
N ASP A 85 -24.94 16.48 -32.88
CA ASP A 85 -24.26 17.34 -33.85
C ASP A 85 -23.96 18.68 -33.17
N ILE A 86 -22.89 18.72 -32.38
CA ILE A 86 -22.45 19.90 -31.63
C ILE A 86 -21.10 20.41 -32.13
N PRO A 87 -20.86 21.73 -32.10
CA PRO A 87 -19.52 22.28 -32.33
C PRO A 87 -18.54 21.81 -31.24
N GLU A 88 -17.23 21.88 -31.51
CA GLU A 88 -16.16 21.60 -30.52
C GLU A 88 -16.16 22.67 -29.41
N VAL A 89 -17.16 22.61 -28.56
CA VAL A 89 -17.41 23.46 -27.40
C VAL A 89 -17.54 22.54 -26.20
N ASP A 90 -17.04 23.00 -25.06
CA ASP A 90 -17.27 22.35 -23.78
C ASP A 90 -18.60 22.79 -23.18
N PHE A 91 -19.36 21.83 -22.67
CA PHE A 91 -20.69 22.05 -22.10
C PHE A 91 -20.74 21.85 -20.58
N GLY A 92 -19.60 21.61 -19.93
CA GLY A 92 -19.56 21.29 -18.50
C GLY A 92 -20.16 19.91 -18.20
N LEU A 93 -20.10 19.49 -16.94
CA LEU A 93 -20.63 18.21 -16.48
C LEU A 93 -21.12 18.31 -15.02
N ASP A 94 -22.44 18.54 -14.86
CA ASP A 94 -23.07 18.74 -13.54
C ASP A 94 -23.62 17.48 -12.88
N ALA A 95 -23.64 16.36 -13.60
CA ALA A 95 -24.08 15.11 -13.02
C ALA A 95 -23.56 13.94 -13.82
N VAL A 96 -23.29 12.83 -13.14
CA VAL A 96 -22.93 11.58 -13.83
C VAL A 96 -23.45 10.36 -13.09
N ALA A 97 -23.86 9.36 -13.87
CA ALA A 97 -24.14 8.02 -13.39
C ALA A 97 -23.76 6.97 -14.45
N ALA A 98 -23.02 5.93 -14.04
CA ALA A 98 -22.68 4.82 -14.92
C ALA A 98 -23.66 3.63 -14.73
N LEU A 99 -24.16 3.08 -15.83
CA LEU A 99 -25.15 1.98 -15.82
C LEU A 99 -24.58 0.63 -16.23
N ASP A 100 -23.80 0.61 -17.31
CA ASP A 100 -23.28 -0.61 -17.91
C ASP A 100 -21.85 -0.34 -18.36
N ARG A 101 -20.88 -0.96 -17.69
CA ARG A 101 -19.46 -0.78 -18.00
C ARG A 101 -19.04 -1.49 -19.27
N GLU A 102 -19.61 -2.68 -19.53
CA GLU A 102 -19.26 -3.46 -20.72
C GLU A 102 -19.71 -2.76 -22.00
N ARG A 103 -20.81 -2.00 -21.91
CA ARG A 103 -21.40 -1.25 -23.04
C ARG A 103 -21.17 0.25 -22.95
N GLU A 104 -20.45 0.70 -21.91
CA GLU A 104 -20.09 2.08 -21.64
C GLU A 104 -21.30 3.04 -21.63
N ILE A 105 -22.42 2.59 -21.06
CA ILE A 105 -23.62 3.43 -20.94
C ILE A 105 -23.49 4.33 -19.72
N LEU A 106 -23.25 5.61 -19.97
CA LEU A 106 -23.30 6.69 -19.00
C LEU A 106 -24.56 7.54 -19.20
N ALA A 107 -25.10 8.03 -18.09
CA ALA A 107 -26.08 9.10 -18.03
C ALA A 107 -25.43 10.32 -17.35
N PHE A 108 -25.72 11.51 -17.82
CA PHE A 108 -25.09 12.75 -17.34
C PHE A 108 -25.95 13.99 -17.60
N SER A 109 -25.62 15.11 -16.97
CA SER A 109 -26.18 16.44 -17.23
C SER A 109 -25.07 17.40 -17.64
N THR A 110 -25.42 18.52 -18.26
CA THR A 110 -24.50 19.57 -18.71
C THR A 110 -24.98 20.95 -18.23
N GLU A 111 -24.07 21.90 -18.15
CA GLU A 111 -24.32 23.28 -17.69
C GLU A 111 -24.94 24.17 -18.77
N LEU A 112 -24.68 23.85 -20.03
CA LEU A 112 -25.01 24.70 -21.17
C LEU A 112 -26.06 24.08 -22.09
N ASP A 113 -26.95 24.93 -22.61
CA ASP A 113 -27.90 24.56 -23.65
C ASP A 113 -27.19 24.25 -24.98
N ASP A 114 -27.61 23.20 -25.67
CA ASP A 114 -27.20 22.96 -27.04
C ASP A 114 -27.75 24.06 -27.97
N PRO A 115 -26.90 24.75 -28.76
CA PRO A 115 -27.37 25.74 -29.74
C PRO A 115 -28.34 25.16 -30.80
N ASN A 116 -28.35 23.84 -31.01
CA ASN A 116 -29.26 23.15 -31.92
C ASN A 116 -30.54 22.61 -31.25
N ASP A 117 -30.76 22.90 -29.95
CA ASP A 117 -31.94 22.47 -29.16
C ASP A 117 -32.13 20.94 -29.11
N GLN A 118 -31.04 20.16 -29.23
CA GLN A 118 -31.06 18.70 -29.06
C GLN A 118 -31.19 18.32 -27.58
N PHE A 119 -30.59 19.10 -26.69
CA PHE A 119 -30.68 19.02 -25.23
C PHE A 119 -30.56 20.43 -24.61
N LYS A 120 -30.87 20.55 -23.33
CA LYS A 120 -30.73 21.76 -22.52
C LYS A 120 -29.88 21.51 -21.28
N ALA A 121 -29.41 22.59 -20.68
CA ALA A 121 -28.81 22.54 -19.35
C ALA A 121 -29.79 21.87 -18.37
N GLY A 122 -29.33 20.91 -17.58
CA GLY A 122 -30.19 20.16 -16.66
C GLY A 122 -31.01 19.02 -17.27
N ASP A 123 -30.92 18.74 -18.58
CA ASP A 123 -31.50 17.51 -19.12
C ASP A 123 -30.65 16.29 -18.74
N LEU A 124 -31.29 15.14 -18.48
CA LEU A 124 -30.56 13.89 -18.29
C LEU A 124 -30.27 13.24 -19.65
N ILE A 125 -29.01 13.28 -20.04
CA ILE A 125 -28.48 12.81 -21.32
C ILE A 125 -27.83 11.44 -21.15
N PHE A 126 -28.09 10.53 -22.08
CA PHE A 126 -27.40 9.25 -22.14
C PHE A 126 -26.45 9.23 -23.34
N THR A 127 -25.30 8.60 -23.16
CA THR A 127 -24.32 8.28 -24.24
C THR A 127 -24.91 7.48 -25.42
N THR A 128 -26.11 6.92 -25.25
CA THR A 128 -26.89 6.28 -26.33
C THR A 128 -27.61 7.29 -27.24
N GLY A 129 -27.69 8.56 -26.85
CA GLY A 129 -28.43 9.64 -27.52
C GLY A 129 -29.84 9.89 -26.96
N LEU A 130 -30.27 9.15 -25.93
CA LEU A 130 -31.53 9.44 -25.23
C LEU A 130 -31.37 10.71 -24.39
N VAL A 131 -32.34 11.62 -24.45
CA VAL A 131 -32.39 12.85 -23.66
C VAL A 131 -33.72 12.91 -22.93
N ILE A 132 -33.68 12.90 -21.60
CA ILE A 132 -34.87 13.07 -20.75
C ILE A 132 -34.91 14.51 -20.26
N PRO A 133 -35.94 15.28 -20.64
CA PRO A 133 -35.95 16.69 -20.30
C PRO A 133 -36.11 16.92 -18.79
N ASN A 134 -35.43 17.91 -18.23
CA ASN A 134 -35.51 18.28 -16.81
C ASN A 134 -36.96 18.45 -16.34
N SER A 135 -37.78 19.12 -17.16
CA SER A 135 -39.20 19.36 -16.92
C SER A 135 -40.05 18.08 -16.80
N ALA A 136 -39.59 16.96 -17.37
CA ALA A 136 -40.22 15.66 -17.19
C ALA A 136 -39.81 15.00 -15.87
N LEU A 137 -38.55 15.15 -15.45
CA LEU A 137 -38.05 14.65 -14.15
C LEU A 137 -38.76 15.35 -12.99
N THR A 138 -39.01 16.65 -13.13
CA THR A 138 -39.64 17.49 -12.10
C THR A 138 -41.16 17.52 -12.16
N GLN A 139 -41.80 16.79 -13.09
CA GLN A 139 -43.25 16.84 -13.31
C GLN A 139 -44.08 16.58 -12.04
N ARG A 140 -43.68 15.60 -11.21
CA ARG A 140 -44.42 15.25 -9.98
C ARG A 140 -44.33 16.32 -8.89
N PHE A 141 -43.40 17.26 -9.02
CA PHE A 141 -43.25 18.41 -8.16
C PHE A 141 -44.06 19.63 -8.65
N ASP A 142 -44.80 19.49 -9.75
CA ASP A 142 -45.57 20.55 -10.43
C ASP A 142 -44.70 21.67 -11.02
N LEU A 143 -43.50 21.30 -11.46
CA LEU A 143 -42.61 22.14 -12.25
C LEU A 143 -42.66 21.69 -13.70
N ARG A 144 -42.66 22.68 -14.60
CA ARG A 144 -42.81 22.49 -16.05
C ARG A 144 -41.79 23.29 -16.86
N HIS A 145 -40.74 23.74 -16.19
CA HIS A 145 -39.62 24.44 -16.79
C HIS A 145 -38.34 23.80 -16.26
N ASP A 146 -37.25 24.11 -16.94
CA ASP A 146 -35.92 23.67 -16.56
C ASP A 146 -35.44 24.38 -15.29
N ILE A 147 -34.76 23.65 -14.43
CA ILE A 147 -34.16 24.17 -13.19
C ILE A 147 -32.76 23.58 -12.94
N GLY A 148 -32.11 23.00 -13.96
CA GLY A 148 -30.77 22.42 -13.79
C GLY A 148 -30.77 21.07 -13.09
N LEU A 149 -29.64 20.38 -13.11
CA LEU A 149 -29.40 19.12 -12.39
C LEU A 149 -27.95 19.05 -11.90
N ASP A 150 -27.78 19.01 -10.58
CA ASP A 150 -26.45 18.94 -9.94
C ASP A 150 -26.06 17.53 -9.49
N ALA A 151 -27.02 16.61 -9.49
CA ALA A 151 -26.72 15.25 -9.08
C ALA A 151 -27.67 14.27 -9.72
N VAL A 152 -27.16 13.10 -10.07
CA VAL A 152 -27.96 11.99 -10.56
C VAL A 152 -27.48 10.67 -9.97
N SER A 153 -28.44 9.87 -9.51
CA SER A 153 -28.22 8.48 -9.12
C SER A 153 -29.34 7.61 -9.67
N LEU A 154 -28.97 6.56 -10.38
CA LEU A 154 -29.90 5.65 -11.05
C LEU A 154 -30.08 4.40 -10.19
N LEU A 155 -31.30 4.20 -9.69
CA LEU A 155 -31.66 3.06 -8.87
C LEU A 155 -32.39 1.99 -9.68
N GLY A 156 -32.11 0.73 -9.35
CA GLY A 156 -32.73 -0.43 -9.98
C GLY A 156 -31.70 -1.37 -10.61
N ARG A 157 -32.19 -2.43 -11.28
CA ARG A 157 -31.31 -3.43 -11.89
C ARG A 157 -30.78 -2.97 -13.24
N PRO A 158 -29.53 -3.29 -13.61
CA PRO A 158 -28.98 -2.96 -14.93
C PRO A 158 -29.84 -3.43 -16.11
N GLU A 159 -30.48 -4.60 -16.01
CA GLU A 159 -31.41 -5.11 -17.04
C GLU A 159 -32.59 -4.18 -17.23
N GLY A 160 -33.19 -3.69 -16.15
CA GLY A 160 -34.33 -2.78 -16.20
C GLY A 160 -33.95 -1.46 -16.88
N TRP A 161 -32.79 -0.91 -16.53
CA TRP A 161 -32.26 0.30 -17.18
C TRP A 161 -32.00 0.09 -18.68
N ARG A 162 -31.48 -1.07 -19.08
CA ARG A 162 -31.30 -1.41 -20.50
C ARG A 162 -32.64 -1.42 -21.24
N GLU A 163 -33.65 -2.07 -20.69
CA GLU A 163 -34.98 -2.10 -21.29
C GLU A 163 -35.64 -0.71 -21.31
N PHE A 164 -35.46 0.09 -20.26
CA PHE A 164 -35.93 1.48 -20.18
C PHE A 164 -35.37 2.34 -21.31
N ILE A 165 -34.03 2.32 -21.49
CA ILE A 165 -33.34 3.09 -22.54
C ILE A 165 -33.77 2.59 -23.93
N GLU A 166 -33.89 1.27 -24.13
CA GLU A 166 -34.33 0.70 -25.40
C GLU A 166 -35.76 1.13 -25.75
N LYS A 167 -36.68 1.15 -24.78
CA LYS A 167 -38.08 1.56 -24.98
C LYS A 167 -38.24 3.03 -25.32
N LEU A 168 -37.38 3.88 -24.78
CA LEU A 168 -37.34 5.30 -25.13
C LEU A 168 -36.47 5.58 -26.37
N GLY A 169 -35.81 4.57 -26.91
CA GLY A 169 -35.01 4.69 -28.13
C GLY A 169 -35.83 5.23 -29.29
N GLY A 170 -35.45 6.41 -29.78
CA GLY A 170 -36.11 7.10 -30.89
C GLY A 170 -37.29 8.00 -30.51
N VAL A 171 -37.63 8.10 -29.22
CA VAL A 171 -38.55 9.14 -28.72
C VAL A 171 -37.75 10.43 -28.54
N SER A 172 -38.22 11.51 -29.15
CA SER A 172 -37.52 12.80 -29.07
C SER A 172 -37.69 13.47 -27.71
N ARG A 173 -36.71 14.29 -27.32
CA ARG A 173 -36.78 15.18 -26.14
C ARG A 173 -38.12 15.92 -26.04
N ARG A 174 -38.54 16.53 -27.16
CA ARG A 174 -39.80 17.29 -27.25
C ARG A 174 -41.05 16.43 -27.02
N GLU A 175 -41.04 15.18 -27.47
CA GLU A 175 -42.15 14.26 -27.21
C GLU A 175 -42.20 13.88 -25.73
N LEU A 176 -41.06 13.65 -25.09
CA LEU A 176 -40.98 13.38 -23.65
C LEU A 176 -41.40 14.59 -22.81
N GLU A 177 -41.09 15.81 -23.24
CA GLU A 177 -41.55 17.04 -22.60
C GLU A 177 -43.09 17.19 -22.69
N GLN A 178 -43.70 16.76 -23.80
CA GLN A 178 -45.15 16.79 -23.99
C GLN A 178 -45.87 15.61 -23.32
N GLN A 179 -45.20 14.46 -23.19
CA GLN A 179 -45.74 13.22 -22.66
C GLN A 179 -44.85 12.61 -21.56
N PRO A 180 -44.55 13.37 -20.48
CA PRO A 180 -43.64 12.93 -19.42
C PRO A 180 -44.15 11.70 -18.63
N GLN A 181 -45.44 11.38 -18.74
CA GLN A 181 -46.03 10.18 -18.11
C GLN A 181 -45.41 8.88 -18.63
N ILE A 182 -44.88 8.85 -19.86
CA ILE A 182 -44.20 7.67 -20.41
C ILE A 182 -43.00 7.30 -19.53
N ILE A 183 -42.23 8.28 -19.06
CA ILE A 183 -41.08 8.05 -18.18
C ILE A 183 -41.55 7.42 -16.86
N LEU A 184 -42.59 7.99 -16.25
CA LEU A 184 -43.13 7.49 -14.98
C LEU A 184 -43.70 6.06 -15.09
N GLU A 185 -44.36 5.74 -16.20
CA GLU A 185 -44.87 4.41 -16.49
C GLU A 185 -43.73 3.39 -16.65
N LEU A 186 -42.67 3.74 -17.37
CA LEU A 186 -41.53 2.86 -17.58
C LEU A 186 -40.67 2.67 -16.33
N LEU A 187 -40.41 3.74 -15.56
CA LEU A 187 -39.74 3.64 -14.26
C LEU A 187 -40.51 2.70 -13.34
N SER A 188 -41.84 2.84 -13.27
CA SER A 188 -42.68 1.95 -12.46
C SER A 188 -42.70 0.52 -12.99
N ALA A 189 -42.73 0.31 -14.31
CA ALA A 189 -42.82 -1.02 -14.91
C ALA A 189 -41.55 -1.86 -14.69
N PHE A 190 -40.39 -1.20 -14.62
CA PHE A 190 -39.09 -1.84 -14.44
C PHE A 190 -38.54 -1.74 -13.01
N GLU A 191 -39.33 -1.21 -12.07
CA GLU A 191 -38.92 -1.00 -10.67
C GLU A 191 -37.64 -0.15 -10.56
N LEU A 192 -37.57 0.93 -11.34
CA LEU A 192 -36.45 1.86 -11.41
C LEU A 192 -36.80 3.19 -10.74
N ASP A 193 -35.76 3.94 -10.35
CA ASP A 193 -35.91 5.33 -9.94
C ASP A 193 -34.72 6.18 -10.38
N ILE A 194 -34.97 7.45 -10.64
CA ILE A 194 -33.94 8.47 -10.84
C ILE A 194 -33.97 9.35 -9.60
N LEU A 195 -32.87 9.32 -8.86
CA LEU A 195 -32.64 10.27 -7.78
C LEU A 195 -31.82 11.44 -8.32
N PHE A 196 -32.20 12.66 -7.97
CA PHE A 196 -31.56 13.85 -8.52
C PHE A 196 -31.60 15.06 -7.59
N SER A 197 -30.64 15.97 -7.74
CA SER A 197 -30.66 17.33 -7.18
C SER A 197 -30.84 18.36 -8.31
N THR A 198 -31.07 19.62 -7.96
CA THR A 198 -31.35 20.73 -8.88
C THR A 198 -30.71 22.03 -8.37
N GLU A 199 -30.23 22.87 -9.29
CA GLU A 199 -29.60 24.21 -9.05
C GLU A 199 -30.55 25.27 -8.47
N GLY A 200 -31.74 24.87 -8.02
CA GLY A 200 -32.79 25.83 -7.74
C GLY A 200 -33.86 25.37 -6.76
N THR A 201 -34.25 26.33 -5.93
CA THR A 201 -35.34 26.16 -4.97
C THR A 201 -36.71 26.43 -5.61
N ALA A 202 -37.61 25.45 -5.53
CA ALA A 202 -38.86 25.48 -6.29
C ALA A 202 -40.11 25.11 -5.46
N PRO A 203 -41.32 25.57 -5.86
CA PRO A 203 -41.61 26.43 -7.00
C PRO A 203 -41.29 27.91 -6.75
N SER A 204 -41.02 28.31 -5.50
CA SER A 204 -40.52 29.64 -5.19
C SER A 204 -39.75 29.63 -3.88
N VAL A 205 -38.72 30.45 -3.77
CA VAL A 205 -37.88 30.62 -2.57
C VAL A 205 -38.69 30.93 -1.30
N LYS A 206 -39.86 31.58 -1.42
CA LYS A 206 -40.70 31.96 -0.27
C LYS A 206 -41.61 30.85 0.25
N SER A 207 -41.89 29.85 -0.57
CA SER A 207 -42.75 28.72 -0.23
C SER A 207 -42.31 27.50 -1.02
N PRO A 208 -41.09 27.01 -0.77
CA PRO A 208 -40.56 25.88 -1.52
C PRO A 208 -41.29 24.60 -1.20
N ARG A 209 -41.44 23.75 -2.21
CA ARG A 209 -41.82 22.36 -2.09
C ARG A 209 -40.59 21.48 -1.86
N PHE A 210 -39.48 21.86 -2.47
CA PHE A 210 -38.13 21.38 -2.19
C PHE A 210 -37.16 22.55 -2.33
N ILE A 211 -35.99 22.43 -1.72
CA ILE A 211 -34.91 23.42 -1.82
C ILE A 211 -33.76 22.84 -2.63
N ASP A 212 -32.87 23.73 -3.07
CA ASP A 212 -31.58 23.33 -3.59
C ASP A 212 -30.82 22.47 -2.55
N GLY A 213 -30.21 21.40 -3.05
CA GLY A 213 -29.53 20.36 -2.28
C GLY A 213 -30.46 19.29 -1.70
N ASP A 214 -31.78 19.34 -1.93
CA ASP A 214 -32.65 18.20 -1.66
C ASP A 214 -32.45 17.13 -2.74
N LEU A 215 -32.21 15.88 -2.32
CA LEU A 215 -32.20 14.73 -3.23
C LEU A 215 -33.64 14.24 -3.44
N LEU A 216 -34.13 14.35 -4.67
CA LEU A 216 -35.51 14.11 -5.09
C LEU A 216 -35.64 12.76 -5.79
N SER A 217 -36.83 12.16 -5.74
CA SER A 217 -37.17 10.94 -6.47
C SER A 217 -38.18 11.22 -7.58
N VAL A 218 -37.84 10.89 -8.82
CA VAL A 218 -38.75 10.99 -9.98
C VAL A 218 -39.93 10.05 -9.82
N SER A 219 -39.70 8.80 -9.43
CA SER A 219 -40.74 7.77 -9.37
C SER A 219 -41.82 8.10 -8.34
N THR A 220 -41.43 8.66 -7.20
CA THR A 220 -42.35 8.93 -6.08
C THR A 220 -42.85 10.37 -6.07
N GLY A 221 -42.08 11.33 -6.59
CA GLY A 221 -42.38 12.76 -6.45
C GLY A 221 -42.21 13.27 -5.01
N ALA A 222 -41.32 12.64 -4.26
CA ALA A 222 -41.00 12.97 -2.88
C ALA A 222 -39.52 13.33 -2.73
N ILE A 223 -39.21 14.07 -1.66
CA ILE A 223 -37.84 14.30 -1.20
C ILE A 223 -37.34 12.99 -0.61
N PHE A 224 -36.31 12.40 -1.22
CA PHE A 224 -35.68 11.16 -0.76
C PHE A 224 -34.70 11.44 0.40
N ARG A 225 -33.92 12.50 0.30
CA ARG A 225 -33.14 13.10 1.40
C ARG A 225 -33.29 14.60 1.33
N SER A 226 -33.56 15.24 2.46
CA SER A 226 -33.49 16.70 2.50
C SER A 226 -32.05 17.16 2.66
N ASN A 227 -31.74 18.34 2.16
CA ASN A 227 -30.46 19.02 2.38
C ASN A 227 -30.11 19.04 3.88
N GLN A 228 -31.09 19.33 4.74
CA GLN A 228 -30.92 19.29 6.21
C GLN A 228 -30.45 17.91 6.74
N THR A 229 -30.89 16.82 6.11
CA THR A 229 -30.50 15.46 6.51
C THR A 229 -29.11 15.12 6.00
N LEU A 230 -28.76 15.61 4.81
CA LEU A 230 -27.45 15.43 4.21
C LEU A 230 -26.38 16.25 4.93
N LEU A 231 -26.66 17.50 5.30
CA LEU A 231 -25.72 18.45 5.93
C LEU A 231 -26.20 18.94 7.32
N PRO A 232 -26.36 18.05 8.32
CA PRO A 232 -26.96 18.39 9.63
C PRO A 232 -26.12 19.34 10.49
N SER A 233 -24.84 19.51 10.18
CA SER A 233 -23.85 20.28 10.94
C SER A 233 -23.70 21.73 10.50
N LEU A 234 -24.34 22.13 9.40
CA LEU A 234 -24.37 23.54 8.99
C LEU A 234 -25.09 24.38 10.06
N PRO A 235 -24.61 25.60 10.38
CA PRO A 235 -25.11 26.40 11.49
C PRO A 235 -26.65 26.49 11.48
N ALA A 236 -27.25 25.99 12.56
CA ALA A 236 -28.69 25.94 12.75
C ALA A 236 -29.32 27.33 12.54
N GLY A 237 -30.21 27.42 11.55
CA GLY A 237 -30.96 28.64 11.21
C GLY A 237 -30.72 29.21 9.81
N ILE A 238 -29.93 28.54 8.97
CA ILE A 238 -29.77 28.83 7.54
C ILE A 238 -30.73 27.98 6.65
N PRO A 239 -31.00 26.68 6.93
CA PRO A 239 -31.94 25.86 6.15
C PRO A 239 -33.39 26.38 6.13
N SER A 240 -33.79 27.19 7.11
CA SER A 240 -35.13 27.80 7.19
C SER A 240 -35.21 29.21 6.60
N LYS A 241 -34.12 29.73 6.01
CA LYS A 241 -34.02 31.10 5.48
C LYS A 241 -33.90 31.16 3.95
N GLY A 242 -33.92 30.01 3.27
CA GLY A 242 -33.82 29.95 1.81
C GLY A 242 -32.46 30.41 1.28
N VAL A 243 -31.38 30.03 1.98
CA VAL A 243 -30.01 30.24 1.49
C VAL A 243 -29.54 28.95 0.86
N ASP A 244 -29.03 29.14 -0.35
CA ASP A 244 -28.57 28.17 -1.31
C ASP A 244 -27.22 27.58 -0.92
N PHE A 245 -27.04 26.29 -1.10
CA PHE A 245 -25.80 25.60 -0.72
C PHE A 245 -25.49 24.36 -1.57
N GLY A 246 -26.35 24.02 -2.54
CA GLY A 246 -26.09 22.97 -3.52
C GLY A 246 -26.00 21.53 -2.99
N LEU A 247 -26.38 20.59 -3.83
CA LEU A 247 -25.84 19.23 -3.78
C LEU A 247 -25.24 18.95 -5.16
N ASP A 248 -24.00 19.42 -5.35
CA ASP A 248 -23.24 19.48 -6.60
C ASP A 248 -22.83 18.11 -7.11
N ALA A 249 -22.89 17.11 -6.24
CA ALA A 249 -22.71 15.75 -6.65
C ALA A 249 -23.31 14.79 -5.63
N TYR A 250 -23.81 13.65 -6.10
CA TYR A 250 -24.29 12.59 -5.20
C TYR A 250 -24.22 11.20 -5.82
N THR A 251 -23.78 10.23 -5.03
CA THR A 251 -23.78 8.82 -5.42
C THR A 251 -23.99 7.87 -4.25
N PHE A 252 -24.70 6.77 -4.52
CA PHE A 252 -24.66 5.60 -3.64
C PHE A 252 -23.44 4.75 -3.93
N GLY A 253 -22.91 4.17 -2.88
CA GLY A 253 -21.85 3.19 -2.96
C GLY A 253 -21.91 2.19 -1.83
N VAL A 254 -20.77 1.57 -1.59
CA VAL A 254 -20.55 0.69 -0.45
C VAL A 254 -19.42 1.30 0.37
N ASP A 255 -19.65 1.49 1.67
CA ASP A 255 -18.63 1.96 2.60
C ASP A 255 -17.54 0.89 2.67
N PRO A 256 -16.31 1.22 2.25
CA PRO A 256 -15.23 0.24 2.17
C PRO A 256 -14.74 -0.23 3.54
N GLN A 257 -15.11 0.42 4.64
CA GLN A 257 -14.76 0.01 6.00
C GLN A 257 -15.85 -0.82 6.68
N THR A 258 -17.07 -0.86 6.16
CA THR A 258 -18.17 -1.58 6.80
C THR A 258 -18.86 -2.58 5.87
N GLY A 259 -18.63 -2.50 4.55
CA GLY A 259 -19.36 -3.28 3.55
C GLY A 259 -20.86 -2.91 3.50
N GLY A 260 -21.28 -1.90 4.25
CA GLY A 260 -22.63 -1.37 4.25
C GLY A 260 -22.83 -0.36 3.13
N PRO A 261 -24.08 0.04 2.84
CA PRO A 261 -24.34 1.13 1.92
C PRO A 261 -23.64 2.40 2.38
N SER A 262 -22.94 3.09 1.47
CA SER A 262 -22.44 4.43 1.66
C SER A 262 -23.17 5.40 0.75
N GLU A 263 -23.18 6.66 1.17
CA GLU A 263 -23.60 7.79 0.35
C GLU A 263 -22.39 8.72 0.29
N LEU A 264 -22.01 9.14 -0.92
CA LEU A 264 -20.99 10.17 -1.15
C LEU A 264 -21.61 11.37 -1.84
N MET A 265 -21.16 12.56 -1.50
CA MET A 265 -21.73 13.81 -2.01
C MET A 265 -20.71 14.94 -2.08
N SER A 266 -21.03 15.98 -2.85
CA SER A 266 -20.36 17.30 -2.82
C SER A 266 -21.38 18.42 -2.65
N THR A 267 -20.93 19.63 -2.37
CA THR A 267 -21.76 20.81 -2.11
C THR A 267 -21.03 22.08 -2.55
N GLU A 268 -21.73 23.15 -2.92
CA GLU A 268 -21.12 24.47 -3.26
C GLU A 268 -20.45 25.17 -2.06
N ILE A 269 -20.47 24.57 -0.87
CA ILE A 269 -20.02 25.21 0.36
C ILE A 269 -18.51 25.06 0.56
N ASP A 270 -17.82 26.19 0.51
CA ASP A 270 -16.46 26.30 1.04
C ASP A 270 -16.45 26.67 2.55
N MET A 271 -16.11 25.70 3.41
CA MET A 271 -15.91 25.90 4.86
C MET A 271 -14.42 26.07 5.24
N ARG A 272 -13.57 26.51 4.30
CA ARG A 272 -12.12 26.70 4.51
C ARG A 272 -11.71 27.47 5.75
N ALA A 273 -12.45 28.52 6.11
CA ALA A 273 -12.14 29.36 7.26
C ALA A 273 -12.10 28.57 8.59
N ASP A 274 -12.86 27.47 8.66
CA ASP A 274 -12.93 26.57 9.81
C ASP A 274 -12.14 25.26 9.60
N GLY A 275 -11.54 25.07 8.41
CA GLY A 275 -10.68 23.93 8.06
C GLY A 275 -11.43 22.59 7.90
N ILE A 276 -12.75 22.62 7.70
CA ILE A 276 -13.59 21.41 7.74
C ILE A 276 -13.61 20.72 6.36
N TYR A 277 -14.17 21.36 5.33
CA TYR A 277 -14.20 20.85 3.94
C TYR A 277 -14.35 22.02 2.93
N THR A 278 -14.14 21.73 1.65
CA THR A 278 -14.36 22.63 0.50
C THR A 278 -15.43 22.07 -0.45
N ASP A 279 -15.86 22.88 -1.41
CA ASP A 279 -16.72 22.51 -2.55
C ASP A 279 -16.12 21.45 -3.49
N GLY A 280 -14.80 21.34 -3.54
CA GLY A 280 -14.12 20.23 -4.24
C GLY A 280 -14.03 18.90 -3.49
N ASP A 281 -14.48 18.83 -2.24
CA ASP A 281 -14.30 17.64 -1.40
C ASP A 281 -15.48 16.66 -1.52
N ALA A 282 -15.18 15.36 -1.58
CA ALA A 282 -16.22 14.34 -1.46
C ALA A 282 -16.51 14.07 0.03
N LEU A 283 -17.78 14.19 0.43
CA LEU A 283 -18.30 14.05 1.78
C LEU A 283 -19.18 12.80 1.92
N GLN A 284 -19.45 12.39 3.16
CA GLN A 284 -20.57 11.51 3.52
C GLN A 284 -21.63 12.32 4.27
N PRO A 285 -22.92 11.90 4.28
CA PRO A 285 -23.97 12.58 5.04
C PRO A 285 -23.53 12.91 6.47
N GLY A 286 -23.64 14.20 6.84
CA GLY A 286 -22.91 14.78 7.96
C GLY A 286 -21.77 15.71 7.51
N PRO A 287 -20.95 16.22 8.45
CA PRO A 287 -19.71 16.93 8.14
C PRO A 287 -18.54 15.98 7.86
N THR A 288 -18.81 14.76 7.41
CA THR A 288 -17.79 13.72 7.37
C THR A 288 -17.09 13.79 6.02
N LEU A 289 -15.92 14.44 6.02
CA LEU A 289 -15.02 14.46 4.87
C LEU A 289 -14.58 13.03 4.52
N ARG A 290 -14.77 12.62 3.26
CA ARG A 290 -14.33 11.33 2.75
C ARG A 290 -13.03 11.44 1.94
N PHE A 291 -13.02 12.31 0.93
CA PHE A 291 -11.85 12.57 0.11
C PHE A 291 -11.69 14.07 -0.06
N ARG A 292 -10.46 14.55 0.09
CA ARG A 292 -10.15 15.93 -0.27
C ARG A 292 -9.99 16.06 -1.77
N ASN A 293 -10.34 17.22 -2.34
CA ASN A 293 -10.07 17.55 -3.74
C ASN A 293 -8.59 17.32 -4.10
N GLU A 294 -7.68 17.72 -3.19
CA GLU A 294 -6.24 17.46 -3.33
C GLU A 294 -5.92 15.98 -3.56
N VAL A 295 -6.57 15.08 -2.82
CA VAL A 295 -6.37 13.63 -2.97
C VAL A 295 -6.95 13.14 -4.29
N LEU A 296 -8.15 13.61 -4.63
CA LEU A 296 -8.85 13.24 -5.87
C LEU A 296 -8.10 13.67 -7.12
N LEU A 297 -7.29 14.74 -7.09
CA LEU A 297 -6.62 15.28 -8.27
C LEU A 297 -5.09 15.18 -8.21
N LYS A 298 -4.53 14.64 -7.12
CA LYS A 298 -3.08 14.65 -6.83
C LYS A 298 -2.20 14.20 -7.98
N SER A 299 -2.57 13.12 -8.67
CA SER A 299 -1.76 12.54 -9.75
C SER A 299 -1.72 13.41 -11.01
N LEU A 300 -2.69 14.30 -11.18
CA LEU A 300 -2.76 15.24 -12.31
C LEU A 300 -1.93 16.50 -12.03
N LEU A 301 -1.62 16.77 -10.76
CA LEU A 301 -0.88 17.93 -10.27
C LEU A 301 -1.42 19.26 -10.84
N PRO A 302 -2.69 19.59 -10.57
CA PRO A 302 -3.23 20.89 -10.96
C PRO A 302 -2.48 22.02 -10.24
N ALA A 303 -2.56 23.23 -10.81
CA ALA A 303 -1.98 24.42 -10.18
C ALA A 303 -2.77 24.90 -8.94
N SER A 304 -4.06 24.57 -8.88
CA SER A 304 -4.96 24.76 -7.75
C SER A 304 -5.45 23.39 -7.29
N PHE A 305 -5.58 23.17 -5.98
CA PHE A 305 -6.25 21.97 -5.43
C PHE A 305 -7.68 22.26 -5.00
N ASP A 306 -8.22 23.33 -5.57
CA ASP A 306 -9.54 23.83 -5.35
C ASP A 306 -10.11 24.12 -6.72
N LEU A 307 -10.85 23.13 -7.23
CA LEU A 307 -11.42 23.10 -8.56
C LEU A 307 -12.89 22.67 -8.52
N GLY A 308 -13.51 22.67 -7.33
CA GLY A 308 -14.87 22.16 -7.12
C GLY A 308 -15.06 20.69 -7.52
N LEU A 309 -16.29 20.18 -7.39
CA LEU A 309 -16.66 18.81 -7.72
C LEU A 309 -18.13 18.75 -8.15
N ASP A 310 -18.37 18.81 -9.46
CA ASP A 310 -19.71 18.95 -10.05
C ASP A 310 -20.31 17.64 -10.54
N ALA A 311 -19.56 16.55 -10.49
CA ALA A 311 -20.15 15.24 -10.74
C ALA A 311 -19.46 14.18 -9.91
N LEU A 312 -20.23 13.19 -9.48
CA LEU A 312 -19.72 12.08 -8.69
C LEU A 312 -20.52 10.82 -8.94
N HIS A 313 -19.82 9.72 -9.24
CA HIS A 313 -20.41 8.40 -9.30
C HIS A 313 -19.45 7.33 -8.82
N GLN A 314 -19.85 6.57 -7.79
CA GLN A 314 -19.07 5.44 -7.33
C GLN A 314 -19.41 4.21 -8.16
N THR A 315 -18.50 3.81 -9.04
CA THR A 315 -18.69 2.59 -9.80
C THR A 315 -18.43 1.39 -8.85
N ALA A 316 -19.47 0.74 -8.35
CA ALA A 316 -19.34 -0.54 -7.66
C ALA A 316 -18.97 -1.62 -8.69
N GLY A 317 -17.69 -1.99 -8.78
CA GLY A 317 -17.22 -2.87 -9.86
C GLY A 317 -17.12 -4.33 -9.42
N GLU A 318 -17.47 -5.24 -10.33
CA GLU A 318 -16.77 -6.52 -10.38
C GLU A 318 -15.33 -6.21 -10.80
N ILE A 319 -14.47 -6.04 -9.82
CA ILE A 319 -13.06 -5.82 -10.07
C ILE A 319 -12.36 -7.13 -9.77
N ALA A 320 -11.48 -7.52 -10.69
CA ALA A 320 -10.62 -8.68 -10.52
C ALA A 320 -9.73 -8.40 -9.31
N CYS A 321 -10.19 -8.90 -8.17
CA CYS A 321 -9.48 -8.75 -6.94
C CYS A 321 -8.03 -9.17 -7.11
N GLY A 322 -7.09 -8.25 -6.85
CA GLY A 322 -5.71 -8.64 -6.60
C GLY A 322 -5.72 -9.82 -5.62
N ALA A 323 -4.79 -10.77 -5.73
CA ALA A 323 -4.77 -11.85 -4.75
C ALA A 323 -4.17 -11.32 -3.44
N PRO A 324 -4.88 -11.42 -2.29
CA PRO A 324 -4.26 -11.18 -0.99
C PRO A 324 -2.97 -12.00 -0.86
N SER A 325 -1.88 -11.36 -0.43
CA SER A 325 -0.59 -12.04 -0.41
C SER A 325 0.31 -11.58 0.74
N ILE A 326 1.19 -12.48 1.18
CA ILE A 326 2.30 -12.14 2.07
C ILE A 326 3.41 -11.56 1.20
N THR A 327 3.80 -10.32 1.47
CA THR A 327 4.81 -9.58 0.68
C THR A 327 6.15 -9.52 1.39
N ARG A 328 6.17 -9.50 2.73
CA ARG A 328 7.41 -9.44 3.52
C ARG A 328 7.33 -10.29 4.80
N ILE A 329 8.48 -10.74 5.26
CA ILE A 329 8.68 -11.35 6.58
C ILE A 329 9.84 -10.64 7.27
N SER A 330 9.59 -10.06 8.44
CA SER A 330 10.54 -9.26 9.23
C SER A 330 11.21 -8.14 8.41
N ASN A 331 10.40 -7.39 7.66
CA ASN A 331 10.81 -6.35 6.69
C ASN A 331 11.65 -6.86 5.50
N ILE A 332 11.79 -8.18 5.31
CA ILE A 332 12.46 -8.77 4.15
C ILE A 332 11.42 -9.17 3.11
N ASP A 333 11.56 -8.67 1.89
CA ASP A 333 10.70 -9.04 0.76
C ASP A 333 10.71 -10.55 0.52
N ILE A 334 9.54 -11.16 0.30
CA ILE A 334 9.44 -12.60 0.05
C ILE A 334 10.23 -13.05 -1.18
N THR A 335 10.45 -12.17 -2.17
CA THR A 335 11.30 -12.44 -3.34
C THR A 335 12.77 -12.63 -2.95
N ASN A 336 13.19 -12.02 -1.84
CA ASN A 336 14.51 -12.16 -1.25
C ASN A 336 14.59 -13.31 -0.23
N ILE A 337 13.60 -14.22 -0.20
CA ILE A 337 13.61 -15.40 0.67
C ILE A 337 13.63 -16.67 -0.19
N ALA A 338 14.78 -17.34 -0.26
CA ALA A 338 14.98 -18.57 -1.01
C ALA A 338 15.36 -19.72 -0.06
N GLY A 339 14.75 -20.90 -0.24
CA GLY A 339 14.99 -22.05 0.66
C GLY A 339 14.62 -21.81 2.14
N GLY A 340 13.88 -20.72 2.40
CA GLY A 340 13.54 -20.25 3.75
C GLY A 340 14.53 -19.27 4.37
N LEU A 341 15.56 -18.85 3.65
CA LEU A 341 16.61 -17.98 4.14
C LEU A 341 16.52 -16.61 3.46
N ALA A 342 16.79 -15.54 4.20
CA ALA A 342 16.80 -14.18 3.67
C ALA A 342 18.11 -13.86 2.92
N HIS A 343 17.96 -13.11 1.83
CA HIS A 343 19.01 -12.57 0.98
C HIS A 343 18.99 -11.05 1.06
N THR A 344 19.88 -10.45 1.84
CA THR A 344 19.87 -9.00 2.11
C THR A 344 21.28 -8.48 2.28
N SER A 345 21.56 -7.27 1.79
CA SER A 345 22.84 -6.59 2.02
C SER A 345 24.06 -7.44 1.63
N GLY A 346 23.98 -8.12 0.49
CA GLY A 346 25.07 -8.98 -0.02
C GLY A 346 25.21 -10.34 0.66
N LEU A 347 24.48 -10.61 1.74
CA LEU A 347 24.49 -11.91 2.42
C LEU A 347 23.36 -12.78 1.91
N SER A 348 23.70 -13.97 1.43
CA SER A 348 22.77 -15.08 1.26
C SER A 348 22.76 -15.95 2.53
N ASP A 349 21.71 -16.74 2.74
CA ASP A 349 21.64 -17.74 3.82
C ASP A 349 21.50 -17.14 5.26
N ARG A 350 20.57 -16.19 5.43
CA ARG A 350 20.21 -15.66 6.77
C ARG A 350 18.91 -16.31 7.29
N PRO A 351 18.94 -17.08 8.39
CA PRO A 351 17.71 -17.56 9.03
C PRO A 351 17.01 -16.43 9.80
N PHE A 352 15.82 -16.71 10.31
CA PHE A 352 15.01 -15.77 11.10
C PHE A 352 14.94 -16.20 12.57
N GLY A 353 14.78 -15.26 13.49
CA GLY A 353 14.62 -15.58 14.91
C GLY A 353 13.87 -14.52 15.70
N GLY A 354 13.54 -14.83 16.95
CA GLY A 354 12.77 -13.96 17.84
C GLY A 354 11.35 -13.74 17.33
N SER A 355 10.90 -12.49 17.29
CA SER A 355 9.61 -12.12 16.72
C SER A 355 9.70 -12.00 15.20
N LEU A 356 8.81 -12.65 14.46
CA LEU A 356 8.68 -12.51 13.01
C LEU A 356 7.46 -11.65 12.70
N ARG A 357 7.67 -10.55 11.98
CA ARG A 357 6.59 -9.68 11.47
C ARG A 357 6.16 -10.16 10.09
N ILE A 358 4.98 -10.72 9.97
CA ILE A 358 4.41 -11.09 8.66
C ILE A 358 3.69 -9.86 8.10
N GLN A 359 4.05 -9.43 6.90
CA GLN A 359 3.43 -8.30 6.22
C GLN A 359 2.84 -8.75 4.89
N GLY A 360 1.84 -8.04 4.42
CA GLY A 360 1.19 -8.40 3.17
C GLY A 360 0.44 -7.28 2.52
N ALA A 361 0.20 -7.48 1.23
CA ALA A 361 -0.66 -6.64 0.44
C ALA A 361 -2.05 -7.27 0.45
N MET A 362 -3.03 -6.45 0.82
CA MET A 362 -4.44 -6.74 0.57
C MET A 362 -4.85 -5.97 -0.69
N PRO A 363 -5.87 -6.43 -1.46
CA PRO A 363 -6.40 -5.74 -2.65
C PRO A 363 -7.30 -4.57 -2.26
N THR A 364 -7.12 -3.40 -2.85
CA THR A 364 -7.77 -2.17 -2.35
C THR A 364 -9.29 -2.33 -2.38
N TRP A 365 -10.01 -1.60 -1.53
CA TRP A 365 -11.47 -1.64 -1.54
C TRP A 365 -12.04 -1.20 -2.89
N LEU A 366 -11.32 -0.31 -3.57
CA LEU A 366 -11.65 0.14 -4.89
C LEU A 366 -11.27 -0.87 -5.96
N GLU A 367 -10.48 -1.90 -5.65
CA GLU A 367 -10.23 -3.08 -6.50
C GLU A 367 -11.09 -4.30 -6.09
N CYS A 368 -11.81 -4.22 -4.98
CA CYS A 368 -12.57 -5.33 -4.41
C CYS A 368 -13.66 -4.88 -3.43
N PRO A 369 -14.83 -4.47 -3.92
CA PRO A 369 -15.92 -4.01 -3.05
C PRO A 369 -16.44 -5.09 -2.09
N ILE A 370 -16.24 -6.37 -2.42
CA ILE A 370 -16.69 -7.51 -1.59
C ILE A 370 -15.77 -7.78 -0.40
N LEU A 371 -14.52 -7.31 -0.42
CA LEU A 371 -13.51 -7.68 0.58
C LEU A 371 -13.86 -7.32 2.03
N PRO A 372 -14.57 -6.21 2.33
CA PRO A 372 -14.98 -5.88 3.71
C PRO A 372 -15.89 -6.93 4.37
N GLN A 373 -16.55 -7.81 3.60
CA GLN A 373 -17.35 -8.92 4.14
C GLN A 373 -16.50 -10.12 4.58
N TYR A 374 -15.18 -10.05 4.42
CA TYR A 374 -14.25 -11.11 4.80
C TYR A 374 -13.40 -10.74 6.02
N GLU A 375 -12.97 -11.78 6.70
CA GLU A 375 -11.92 -11.75 7.70
C GLU A 375 -10.76 -12.64 7.25
N PHE A 376 -9.55 -12.30 7.69
CA PHE A 376 -8.33 -13.02 7.33
C PHE A 376 -7.57 -13.50 8.56
N ARG A 377 -6.68 -14.45 8.32
CA ARG A 377 -5.78 -14.98 9.34
C ARG A 377 -4.48 -15.47 8.70
N VAL A 378 -3.37 -15.33 9.42
CA VAL A 378 -2.10 -15.98 9.07
C VAL A 378 -2.03 -17.33 9.77
N GLU A 379 -1.80 -18.38 9.00
CA GLU A 379 -1.58 -19.73 9.52
C GLU A 379 -0.11 -20.10 9.49
N LEU A 380 0.31 -20.88 10.48
CA LEU A 380 1.65 -21.43 10.63
C LEU A 380 1.59 -22.94 10.53
N ASP A 381 2.58 -23.50 9.85
CA ASP A 381 2.92 -24.92 9.88
C ASP A 381 4.37 -25.04 10.34
N ASP A 382 4.57 -25.67 11.49
CA ASP A 382 5.86 -25.91 12.13
C ASP A 382 6.43 -27.32 11.85
N GLY A 383 5.85 -28.05 10.89
CA GLY A 383 6.20 -29.42 10.55
C GLY A 383 5.05 -30.41 10.81
N ALA A 384 4.02 -30.01 11.55
CA ALA A 384 2.80 -30.80 11.76
C ALA A 384 1.80 -30.75 10.59
N GLY A 385 2.07 -29.91 9.59
CA GLY A 385 1.10 -29.53 8.57
C GLY A 385 0.33 -28.27 8.98
N PHE A 386 -0.28 -27.61 7.99
CA PHE A 386 -1.16 -26.49 8.31
C PHE A 386 -2.34 -26.97 9.17
N PRO A 387 -2.75 -26.19 10.19
CA PRO A 387 -3.89 -26.52 11.01
C PRO A 387 -5.14 -26.74 10.14
N ALA A 388 -6.03 -27.60 10.63
CA ALA A 388 -7.31 -27.80 9.97
C ALA A 388 -8.06 -26.47 9.90
N LEU A 389 -8.74 -26.25 8.77
CA LEU A 389 -9.62 -25.10 8.57
C LEU A 389 -10.66 -25.08 9.70
N GLY A 390 -10.57 -24.07 10.59
CA GLY A 390 -11.42 -23.94 11.78
C GLY A 390 -10.76 -24.22 13.15
N ASP A 391 -9.47 -24.57 13.20
CA ASP A 391 -8.75 -24.68 14.49
C ASP A 391 -8.64 -23.30 15.18
N PRO A 392 -9.07 -23.15 16.45
CA PRO A 392 -8.90 -21.92 17.22
C PRO A 392 -7.44 -21.71 17.70
N ASN A 393 -6.58 -22.73 17.66
CA ASN A 393 -5.18 -22.66 18.11
C ASN A 393 -4.19 -22.20 17.04
N THR A 394 -4.71 -21.67 15.94
CA THR A 394 -3.89 -20.93 14.97
C THR A 394 -3.20 -19.75 15.61
N LEU A 395 -2.10 -19.34 15.01
CA LEU A 395 -1.16 -18.36 15.52
C LEU A 395 -1.83 -17.16 16.21
N ALA A 396 -1.78 -17.16 17.54
CA ALA A 396 -2.30 -16.06 18.33
C ALA A 396 -1.38 -14.85 18.19
N VAL A 397 -1.95 -13.73 17.77
CA VAL A 397 -1.22 -12.44 17.73
C VAL A 397 -1.11 -11.90 19.16
N PRO A 398 0.00 -11.25 19.54
CA PRO A 398 0.21 -10.79 20.91
C PRO A 398 -0.96 -9.94 21.43
N THR A 399 -1.43 -10.26 22.64
CA THR A 399 -2.43 -9.45 23.36
C THR A 399 -1.93 -8.02 23.55
N ASN A 400 -2.81 -7.03 23.43
CA ASN A 400 -2.53 -5.59 23.52
C ASN A 400 -1.79 -4.97 22.34
N TRP A 401 -1.85 -5.61 21.17
CA TRP A 401 -1.44 -4.96 19.94
C TRP A 401 -2.30 -3.71 19.65
N ARG A 402 -1.63 -2.57 19.41
CA ARG A 402 -2.28 -1.30 19.04
C ARG A 402 -1.58 -0.70 17.84
N ARG A 403 -2.30 -0.35 16.78
CA ARG A 403 -1.72 0.33 15.62
C ARG A 403 -1.88 1.84 15.77
N GLN A 404 -0.81 2.57 15.45
CA GLN A 404 -0.84 4.03 15.34
C GLN A 404 -1.49 4.35 13.99
N LEU A 405 -2.51 5.21 13.99
CA LEU A 405 -3.18 5.68 12.77
C LEU A 405 -2.36 6.76 12.05
N ASP A 406 -1.37 7.34 12.75
CA ASP A 406 -0.52 8.40 12.20
C ASP A 406 0.84 7.85 11.76
N GLY A 407 1.16 8.06 10.48
CA GLY A 407 2.52 7.95 9.98
C GLY A 407 3.39 9.05 10.60
N ASN A 408 4.26 8.67 11.53
CA ASN A 408 5.39 9.45 12.05
C ASN A 408 5.05 10.72 12.89
N PRO A 409 5.46 10.80 14.17
CA PRO A 409 5.33 12.04 14.96
C PRO A 409 6.19 13.23 14.46
N SER A 410 6.99 13.06 13.40
CA SER A 410 7.84 14.11 12.83
C SER A 410 7.74 14.30 11.31
N ALA A 411 6.78 13.68 10.62
CA ALA A 411 6.49 13.98 9.21
C ALA A 411 5.10 14.59 9.06
N ILE A 412 5.03 15.67 8.28
CA ILE A 412 3.82 16.42 7.91
C ILE A 412 3.06 15.64 6.84
N ILE A 413 2.61 14.43 7.16
CA ILE A 413 1.65 13.69 6.34
C ILE A 413 0.56 13.23 7.31
N ASP A 414 -0.34 14.16 7.64
CA ASP A 414 -1.55 13.92 8.41
C ASP A 414 -2.55 13.18 7.52
N CYS A 415 -2.68 11.87 7.71
CA CYS A 415 -3.68 11.08 7.00
C CYS A 415 -5.08 11.15 7.62
N VAL A 416 -5.28 11.66 8.84
CA VAL A 416 -6.62 11.99 9.38
C VAL A 416 -6.52 13.05 10.50
N PRO A 417 -7.21 14.21 10.43
CA PRO A 417 -7.39 15.07 11.58
C PRO A 417 -8.56 14.55 12.42
N SER A 418 -8.28 13.74 13.44
CA SER A 418 -9.20 13.52 14.55
C SER A 418 -8.55 13.97 15.85
N VAL A 419 -9.19 14.91 16.53
CA VAL A 419 -8.74 15.65 17.73
C VAL A 419 -8.57 14.76 18.98
N SER A 420 -8.66 13.45 18.82
CA SER A 420 -8.26 12.45 19.80
C SER A 420 -7.44 11.40 19.07
N ASN A 421 -6.22 11.16 19.52
CA ASN A 421 -5.37 10.08 19.01
C ASN A 421 -5.52 8.84 19.91
N PRO A 422 -6.55 7.99 19.77
CA PRO A 422 -6.54 6.70 20.40
C PRO A 422 -5.73 5.78 19.49
N ARG A 423 -4.55 5.37 19.95
CA ARG A 423 -3.98 4.09 19.48
C ARG A 423 -5.09 3.03 19.57
N GLN A 424 -5.64 2.61 18.44
CA GLN A 424 -6.75 1.67 18.45
C GLN A 424 -6.22 0.26 18.62
N LEU A 425 -6.99 -0.53 19.36
CA LEU A 425 -6.70 -1.94 19.56
C LEU A 425 -6.87 -2.64 18.20
N TYR A 426 -5.81 -3.27 17.71
CA TYR A 426 -5.86 -4.06 16.50
C TYR A 426 -5.59 -5.51 16.90
N GLN A 427 -6.66 -6.23 17.24
CA GLN A 427 -6.59 -7.58 17.80
C GLN A 427 -7.49 -8.52 17.01
N PRO A 428 -7.05 -9.78 16.81
CA PRO A 428 -7.92 -10.78 16.25
C PRO A 428 -9.03 -11.15 17.25
N ASP A 429 -10.06 -11.84 16.76
CA ASP A 429 -11.04 -12.52 17.60
C ASP A 429 -10.38 -13.66 18.42
N SER A 430 -11.18 -14.35 19.24
CA SER A 430 -10.71 -15.47 20.06
C SER A 430 -10.18 -16.67 19.26
N ASN A 431 -10.37 -16.69 17.94
CA ASN A 431 -9.95 -17.75 17.02
C ASN A 431 -8.86 -17.28 16.03
N GLY A 432 -8.29 -16.09 16.25
CA GLY A 432 -7.20 -15.56 15.43
C GLY A 432 -7.62 -14.83 14.15
N TRP A 433 -8.90 -14.50 13.96
CA TRP A 433 -9.39 -13.81 12.76
C TRP A 433 -9.36 -12.29 12.91
N PHE A 434 -8.87 -11.63 11.87
CA PHE A 434 -8.87 -10.18 11.72
C PHE A 434 -9.95 -9.76 10.75
N ASN A 435 -10.80 -8.83 11.17
CA ASN A 435 -11.71 -8.17 10.24
C ASN A 435 -10.88 -7.38 9.22
N LEU A 436 -11.11 -7.63 7.92
CA LEU A 436 -10.32 -7.02 6.86
C LEU A 436 -10.61 -5.51 6.72
N ALA A 437 -11.85 -5.12 7.02
CA ALA A 437 -12.26 -3.71 7.01
C ALA A 437 -11.55 -2.93 8.12
N ASP A 438 -11.40 -3.53 9.31
CA ASP A 438 -10.58 -2.96 10.38
C ASP A 438 -9.10 -2.87 9.98
N TYR A 439 -8.52 -3.91 9.34
CA TYR A 439 -7.13 -3.85 8.85
C TYR A 439 -6.87 -2.66 7.92
N ARG A 440 -7.85 -2.33 7.06
CA ARG A 440 -7.76 -1.24 6.08
C ARG A 440 -7.82 0.15 6.66
N ARG A 441 -8.54 0.36 7.77
CA ARG A 441 -8.53 1.63 8.51
C ARG A 441 -7.13 2.11 8.88
N PHE A 442 -6.15 1.22 8.84
CA PHE A 442 -4.79 1.51 9.23
C PHE A 442 -3.79 1.56 8.05
N ASP A 443 -4.22 1.30 6.82
CA ASP A 443 -3.34 1.09 5.64
C ASP A 443 -3.00 2.37 4.86
N GLU A 444 -3.53 3.51 5.28
CA GLU A 444 -3.47 4.80 4.58
C GLU A 444 -2.06 5.45 4.53
N CYS A 445 -1.03 4.81 5.09
CA CYS A 445 0.34 5.35 5.18
C CYS A 445 1.36 4.74 4.20
N GLY A 446 0.92 3.90 3.24
CA GLY A 446 1.77 3.47 2.12
C GLY A 446 2.86 2.43 2.40
N GLU A 447 2.83 1.73 3.54
CA GLU A 447 3.67 0.55 3.79
C GLU A 447 2.83 -0.71 3.94
N ASP A 448 3.30 -1.85 3.41
CA ASP A 448 2.69 -3.16 3.65
C ASP A 448 2.48 -3.39 5.14
N ALA A 449 1.23 -3.31 5.54
CA ALA A 449 0.82 -3.45 6.92
C ALA A 449 1.18 -4.84 7.47
N SER A 450 1.41 -4.89 8.79
CA SER A 450 1.60 -6.17 9.48
C SER A 450 0.29 -6.96 9.44
N LEU A 451 0.31 -8.16 8.87
CA LEU A 451 -0.79 -9.12 8.92
C LEU A 451 -0.83 -9.84 10.27
N ALA A 452 0.35 -10.23 10.78
CA ALA A 452 0.50 -10.90 12.07
C ALA A 452 1.94 -10.75 12.58
N VAL A 453 2.13 -10.98 13.88
CA VAL A 453 3.46 -11.14 14.46
C VAL A 453 3.50 -12.44 15.24
N TRP A 454 4.55 -13.24 15.01
CA TRP A 454 4.75 -14.52 15.67
C TRP A 454 6.04 -14.55 16.46
N ASN A 455 5.99 -15.01 17.71
CA ASN A 455 7.21 -15.21 18.50
C ASN A 455 7.70 -16.65 18.32
N SER A 456 8.79 -16.81 17.57
CA SER A 456 9.38 -18.11 17.26
C SER A 456 10.15 -18.73 18.44
N SER A 457 10.43 -17.96 19.50
CA SER A 457 11.30 -18.39 20.62
C SER A 457 10.88 -19.69 21.30
N ALA A 458 9.58 -20.06 21.24
CA ALA A 458 9.08 -21.31 21.80
C ALA A 458 9.55 -22.56 21.05
N LEU A 459 9.97 -22.44 19.79
CA LEU A 459 10.54 -23.54 19.02
C LEU A 459 11.99 -23.86 19.41
N ALA A 460 12.62 -23.04 20.26
CA ALA A 460 13.94 -23.33 20.82
C ALA A 460 13.83 -23.96 22.20
N THR A 461 13.65 -25.29 22.25
CA THR A 461 13.97 -26.05 23.46
C THR A 461 14.68 -27.35 23.07
N GLY A 462 15.98 -27.45 23.36
CA GLY A 462 16.74 -28.71 23.31
C GLY A 462 17.62 -28.96 22.08
N VAL A 463 17.83 -27.96 21.24
CA VAL A 463 18.61 -28.06 20.00
C VAL A 463 20.08 -27.77 20.32
N GLU A 464 20.99 -28.75 20.16
CA GLU A 464 22.43 -28.56 20.39
C GLU A 464 23.05 -27.74 19.25
N ALA A 465 24.15 -27.05 19.52
CA ALA A 465 24.92 -26.34 18.50
C ALA A 465 25.32 -27.30 17.36
N GLY A 466 24.70 -27.12 16.18
CA GLY A 466 24.93 -27.98 15.01
C GLY A 466 23.70 -28.75 14.51
N ASP A 467 22.56 -28.66 15.19
CA ASP A 467 21.29 -29.17 14.66
C ASP A 467 20.75 -28.30 13.51
N PRO A 468 20.03 -28.89 12.54
CA PRO A 468 19.50 -28.15 11.41
C PRO A 468 18.43 -27.14 11.84
N PRO A 469 18.39 -25.94 11.23
CA PRO A 469 17.39 -24.92 11.54
C PRO A 469 15.97 -25.45 11.29
N VAL A 470 15.06 -25.12 12.21
CA VAL A 470 13.65 -25.53 12.11
C VAL A 470 13.01 -24.83 10.93
N THR A 471 12.37 -25.58 10.04
CA THR A 471 11.67 -24.99 8.89
C THR A 471 10.19 -24.84 9.21
N VAL A 472 9.66 -23.65 9.01
CA VAL A 472 8.23 -23.36 9.17
C VAL A 472 7.65 -22.73 7.91
N ARG A 473 6.33 -22.80 7.74
CA ARG A 473 5.61 -22.24 6.60
C ARG A 473 4.47 -21.33 7.06
N PHE A 474 4.31 -20.19 6.40
CA PHE A 474 3.19 -19.28 6.62
C PHE A 474 2.27 -19.25 5.40
N ARG A 475 0.97 -19.12 5.63
CA ARG A 475 0.02 -18.80 4.55
C ARG A 475 -1.05 -17.85 5.05
N LEU A 476 -1.68 -17.15 4.11
CA LEU A 476 -2.83 -16.32 4.36
C LEU A 476 -4.10 -17.11 3.98
N VAL A 477 -5.07 -17.11 4.90
CA VAL A 477 -6.40 -17.67 4.69
C VAL A 477 -7.46 -16.60 4.93
N MET A 478 -8.62 -16.78 4.31
CA MET A 478 -9.77 -15.89 4.43
C MET A 478 -11.05 -16.67 4.61
N ARG A 479 -12.06 -16.02 5.17
CA ARG A 479 -13.45 -16.49 5.20
C ARG A 479 -14.39 -15.30 5.22
N GLU A 480 -15.63 -15.51 4.80
CA GLU A 480 -16.68 -14.53 5.02
C GLU A 480 -16.91 -14.38 6.54
N VAL A 481 -17.18 -13.16 7.00
CA VAL A 481 -17.37 -12.87 8.43
C VAL A 481 -18.48 -13.76 9.00
N GLY A 482 -18.14 -14.53 10.03
CA GLY A 482 -19.07 -15.47 10.68
C GLY A 482 -19.23 -16.83 9.98
N SER A 483 -18.60 -17.03 8.82
CA SER A 483 -18.52 -18.35 8.19
C SER A 483 -17.58 -19.27 8.96
N ALA A 484 -17.89 -20.58 8.97
CA ALA A 484 -17.00 -21.60 9.53
C ALA A 484 -15.98 -22.14 8.51
N VAL A 485 -16.10 -21.77 7.22
CA VAL A 485 -15.35 -22.40 6.12
C VAL A 485 -14.34 -21.42 5.53
N PRO A 486 -13.06 -21.50 5.94
CA PRO A 486 -12.01 -20.70 5.35
C PRO A 486 -11.41 -21.30 4.08
N PHE A 487 -10.78 -20.46 3.27
CA PHE A 487 -10.07 -20.81 2.05
C PHE A 487 -8.69 -20.13 2.01
N SER A 488 -7.72 -20.78 1.37
CA SER A 488 -6.35 -20.24 1.23
C SER A 488 -6.30 -19.20 0.11
N VAL A 489 -5.73 -18.05 0.39
CA VAL A 489 -5.59 -16.94 -0.58
C VAL A 489 -4.14 -16.68 -0.99
N SER A 490 -3.17 -17.20 -0.23
CA SER A 490 -1.76 -17.19 -0.63
C SER A 490 -1.17 -18.59 -0.73
N ALA A 491 -0.11 -18.72 -1.53
CA ALA A 491 0.78 -19.88 -1.44
C ALA A 491 1.54 -19.89 -0.10
N PRO A 492 1.89 -21.07 0.44
CA PRO A 492 2.75 -21.19 1.60
C PRO A 492 4.14 -20.58 1.37
N LYS A 493 4.57 -19.66 2.25
CA LYS A 493 5.94 -19.15 2.28
C LYS A 493 6.74 -19.83 3.36
N THR A 494 7.85 -20.46 2.95
CA THR A 494 8.75 -21.16 3.87
C THR A 494 9.78 -20.20 4.46
N VAL A 495 10.09 -20.35 5.75
CA VAL A 495 11.23 -19.72 6.43
C VAL A 495 11.97 -20.71 7.32
N ARG A 496 13.27 -20.49 7.51
CA ARG A 496 14.12 -21.23 8.44
C ARG A 496 14.31 -20.41 9.70
N ILE A 497 14.10 -21.07 10.83
CA ILE A 497 14.15 -20.48 12.16
C ILE A 497 15.44 -20.89 12.83
N ASP A 498 16.13 -19.88 13.35
CA ASP A 498 17.25 -20.01 14.25
C ASP A 498 17.01 -19.17 15.51
N ASN A 499 16.66 -19.86 16.59
CA ASN A 499 16.51 -19.28 17.92
C ASN A 499 17.61 -19.68 18.88
N ASN A 500 18.63 -20.38 18.40
CA ASN A 500 19.79 -20.70 19.20
C ASN A 500 20.52 -19.38 19.46
N ASN A 501 20.49 -18.97 20.72
CA ASN A 501 21.21 -17.78 21.13
C ASN A 501 22.59 -18.23 21.55
N TYR A 502 23.64 -17.52 21.11
CA TYR A 502 24.99 -17.76 21.61
C TYR A 502 25.00 -17.66 23.13
N ALA A 503 25.26 -18.77 23.82
CA ALA A 503 25.53 -18.71 25.25
C ALA A 503 26.94 -18.16 25.47
N LEU A 504 27.05 -17.06 26.22
CA LEU A 504 28.32 -16.65 26.82
C LEU A 504 28.67 -17.61 27.96
N PRO A 505 29.97 -17.80 28.28
CA PRO A 505 30.37 -18.36 29.56
C PRO A 505 29.69 -17.58 30.70
N ALA A 506 29.11 -18.29 31.67
CA ALA A 506 28.36 -17.69 32.77
C ALA A 506 29.19 -16.75 33.68
N SER A 507 30.52 -16.89 33.64
CA SER A 507 31.47 -15.92 34.19
C SER A 507 32.81 -15.99 33.44
N LYS A 508 33.63 -14.94 33.60
CA LYS A 508 35.00 -14.86 33.09
C LYS A 508 35.91 -15.97 33.64
N ASP A 509 35.57 -16.51 34.82
CA ASP A 509 36.35 -17.52 35.56
C ASP A 509 35.87 -18.96 35.34
N MET A 510 34.80 -19.17 34.58
CA MET A 510 34.29 -20.52 34.26
C MET A 510 35.04 -21.09 33.05
N PRO A 511 35.27 -22.42 32.98
CA PRO A 511 35.78 -23.04 31.76
C PRO A 511 34.88 -22.64 30.59
N LEU A 512 35.51 -22.30 29.45
CA LEU A 512 34.86 -21.92 28.19
C LEU A 512 33.81 -22.97 27.83
N THR A 513 32.56 -22.76 28.26
CA THR A 513 31.43 -23.70 28.12
C THR A 513 30.30 -23.11 27.29
N GLY A 514 30.47 -21.87 26.81
CA GLY A 514 29.57 -21.22 25.85
C GLY A 514 29.84 -21.60 24.39
N ASP A 515 28.89 -21.26 23.52
CA ASP A 515 28.95 -21.48 22.07
C ASP A 515 29.97 -20.56 21.40
N VAL A 516 30.17 -19.37 21.99
CA VAL A 516 31.25 -18.46 21.61
C VAL A 516 32.15 -18.26 22.82
N SER A 517 33.44 -18.48 22.64
CA SER A 517 34.43 -18.17 23.66
C SER A 517 35.63 -17.52 23.01
N MET A 518 36.14 -16.44 23.60
CA MET A 518 37.29 -15.71 23.07
C MET A 518 38.26 -15.43 24.21
N THR A 519 39.55 -15.65 23.98
CA THR A 519 40.62 -15.31 24.91
C THR A 519 41.75 -14.64 24.15
N LEU A 520 42.46 -13.76 24.83
CA LEU A 520 43.70 -13.20 24.30
C LEU A 520 44.85 -14.10 24.76
N GLY A 521 45.79 -14.40 23.86
CA GLY A 521 47.09 -15.01 24.15
C GLY A 521 48.21 -14.04 23.77
N VAL A 522 49.42 -14.24 24.29
CA VAL A 522 50.61 -13.54 23.77
C VAL A 522 51.22 -14.43 22.70
N ALA A 523 51.46 -13.92 21.49
CA ALA A 523 51.88 -14.70 20.31
C ALA A 523 53.16 -15.57 20.51
N SER A 524 53.95 -15.31 21.56
CA SER A 524 55.17 -16.04 21.89
C SER A 524 55.01 -17.09 23.01
N GLY A 525 53.82 -17.27 23.59
CA GLY A 525 53.56 -18.18 24.71
C GLY A 525 52.27 -18.99 24.55
N SER A 526 52.25 -20.22 25.09
CA SER A 526 51.07 -21.09 25.11
C SER A 526 49.98 -20.67 26.11
N ASP A 527 50.27 -19.66 26.93
CA ASP A 527 49.43 -19.31 28.07
C ASP A 527 48.47 -18.18 27.67
N ALA A 528 47.17 -18.48 27.78
CA ALA A 528 46.14 -17.46 27.67
C ALA A 528 46.39 -16.34 28.69
N VAL A 529 46.03 -15.11 28.36
CA VAL A 529 45.98 -13.98 29.30
C VAL A 529 44.78 -14.22 30.23
N VAL A 530 44.94 -15.12 31.20
CA VAL A 530 43.85 -15.58 32.08
C VAL A 530 43.62 -14.60 33.25
N SER A 531 44.52 -13.65 33.51
CA SER A 531 44.38 -12.72 34.63
C SER A 531 44.54 -11.25 34.24
N ASP A 532 43.68 -10.41 34.80
CA ASP A 532 43.57 -8.95 34.62
C ASP A 532 44.82 -8.13 34.93
N CYS A 533 45.94 -8.73 35.34
CA CYS A 533 46.96 -7.99 36.07
C CYS A 533 48.29 -7.72 35.38
N ASP A 534 48.84 -8.52 34.46
CA ASP A 534 50.10 -8.14 33.78
C ASP A 534 50.32 -8.94 32.49
N VAL A 535 50.22 -8.27 31.34
CA VAL A 535 50.72 -8.78 30.06
C VAL A 535 52.10 -8.18 29.84
N THR A 536 53.14 -8.93 30.22
CA THR A 536 54.53 -8.58 29.94
C THR A 536 54.92 -9.17 28.59
N ALA A 537 55.07 -8.32 27.58
CA ALA A 537 55.67 -8.75 26.31
C ALA A 537 57.19 -8.78 26.46
N GLY A 538 57.82 -9.91 26.13
CA GLY A 538 59.29 -10.02 26.07
C GLY A 538 59.94 -9.27 24.89
N SER A 539 59.16 -8.46 24.15
CA SER A 539 59.55 -7.71 22.95
C SER A 539 58.94 -6.31 22.96
N SER A 540 59.50 -5.39 22.15
CA SER A 540 58.98 -4.01 21.98
C SER A 540 57.56 -3.95 21.39
N ASP A 541 57.16 -5.00 20.66
CA ASP A 541 55.81 -5.15 20.10
C ASP A 541 55.00 -6.15 20.92
N VAL A 542 53.74 -5.79 21.19
CA VAL A 542 52.73 -6.68 21.77
C VAL A 542 51.82 -7.15 20.67
N ILE A 543 51.91 -8.45 20.38
CA ILE A 543 51.00 -9.12 19.47
C ILE A 543 50.08 -9.99 20.31
N LEU A 544 48.78 -9.70 20.23
CA LEU A 544 47.73 -10.44 20.90
C LEU A 544 47.13 -11.46 19.95
N ASP A 545 47.16 -12.72 20.34
CA ASP A 545 46.44 -13.79 19.67
C ASP A 545 45.00 -13.77 20.15
N LEU A 546 44.08 -13.42 19.28
CA LEU A 546 42.67 -13.63 19.54
C LEU A 546 42.37 -15.10 19.28
N LEU A 547 42.34 -15.91 20.33
CA LEU A 547 41.89 -17.29 20.26
C LEU A 547 40.39 -17.34 20.54
N GLY A 548 39.67 -18.21 19.85
CA GLY A 548 38.29 -18.45 20.20
C GLY A 548 37.67 -19.65 19.52
N ARG A 549 36.43 -19.93 19.91
CA ARG A 549 35.55 -20.89 19.24
C ARG A 549 34.19 -20.25 19.02
N ALA A 550 33.54 -20.62 17.94
CA ALA A 550 32.15 -20.27 17.65
C ALA A 550 31.45 -21.57 17.20
N ARG A 551 30.36 -21.95 17.86
CA ARG A 551 29.58 -23.15 17.55
C ARG A 551 28.19 -22.74 17.10
N ASP A 552 28.09 -22.33 15.85
CA ASP A 552 26.83 -21.92 15.26
C ASP A 552 26.93 -22.00 13.74
N GLN A 553 25.91 -22.62 13.11
CA GLN A 553 25.77 -22.73 11.65
C GLN A 553 25.55 -21.38 10.95
N HIS A 554 25.33 -20.33 11.72
CA HIS A 554 25.02 -18.99 11.26
C HIS A 554 25.95 -17.92 11.85
N PHE A 555 27.13 -18.33 12.33
CA PHE A 555 28.21 -17.38 12.64
C PHE A 555 28.56 -16.51 11.43
N TRP A 556 28.61 -15.18 11.63
CA TRP A 556 28.83 -14.23 10.54
C TRP A 556 30.21 -13.55 10.57
N ARG A 557 30.57 -12.91 11.68
CA ARG A 557 31.84 -12.16 11.80
C ARG A 557 32.17 -11.86 13.25
N TYR A 558 33.37 -11.36 13.48
CA TYR A 558 33.72 -10.69 14.73
C TYR A 558 34.41 -9.34 14.45
N THR A 559 34.46 -8.48 15.46
CA THR A 559 35.16 -7.18 15.41
C THR A 559 35.93 -6.98 16.70
N LEU A 560 37.07 -6.28 16.66
CA LEU A 560 37.88 -5.97 17.83
C LEU A 560 37.92 -4.45 18.05
N ARG A 561 37.39 -3.99 19.17
CA ARG A 561 37.55 -2.62 19.63
C ARG A 561 38.61 -2.58 20.72
N TRP A 562 39.46 -1.56 20.76
CA TRP A 562 40.44 -1.45 21.83
C TRP A 562 40.60 -0.01 22.34
N THR A 563 41.01 0.11 23.60
CA THR A 563 41.31 1.38 24.25
C THR A 563 42.63 1.25 24.98
N GLY A 564 43.40 2.34 25.05
CA GLY A 564 44.69 2.39 25.75
C GLY A 564 45.02 3.81 26.17
N GLY A 565 45.07 4.08 27.47
CA GLY A 565 45.25 5.44 27.99
C GLY A 565 44.09 6.37 27.61
N ASN A 566 44.40 7.51 27.00
CA ASN A 566 43.41 8.49 26.52
C ASN A 566 42.95 8.26 25.07
N VAL A 567 43.40 7.17 24.43
CA VAL A 567 43.11 6.91 23.03
C VAL A 567 42.16 5.71 22.88
N VAL A 568 41.14 5.90 22.05
CA VAL A 568 40.21 4.85 21.63
C VAL A 568 40.52 4.54 20.17
N GLY A 569 40.94 3.30 19.92
CA GLY A 569 41.13 2.78 18.58
C GLY A 569 39.97 1.88 18.17
N TRP A 570 39.65 1.88 16.90
CA TRP A 570 38.71 0.93 16.31
C TRP A 570 39.43 0.16 15.23
N GLN A 571 39.48 -1.17 15.36
CA GLN A 571 40.04 -2.01 14.33
C GLN A 571 39.02 -3.08 13.97
N THR A 572 38.31 -2.87 12.88
CA THR A 572 37.48 -3.94 12.30
C THR A 572 38.42 -5.00 11.76
N ILE A 573 38.69 -6.02 12.57
CA ILE A 573 39.30 -7.26 12.13
C ILE A 573 38.20 -8.07 11.45
N ALA A 574 37.90 -7.71 10.21
CA ALA A 574 37.30 -8.68 9.31
C ALA A 574 38.29 -9.84 9.14
N PRO A 575 37.84 -11.11 8.97
CA PRO A 575 38.73 -12.18 8.56
C PRO A 575 39.49 -11.71 7.31
N THR A 576 40.77 -11.41 7.45
CA THR A 576 41.62 -10.97 6.35
C THR A 576 41.86 -12.16 5.45
N ASP A 577 41.51 -12.01 4.17
CA ASP A 577 42.15 -12.76 3.09
C ASP A 577 43.67 -12.55 3.25
N ARG A 578 44.43 -13.65 3.24
CA ARG A 578 45.83 -13.66 3.70
C ARG A 578 46.79 -12.99 2.72
N ASP A 579 46.29 -12.58 1.54
CA ASP A 579 47.11 -11.97 0.51
C ASP A 579 47.01 -10.44 0.57
N GLY A 580 47.98 -9.83 1.26
CA GLY A 580 48.08 -8.39 1.51
C GLY A 580 48.08 -7.46 0.29
N GLY A 581 46.91 -7.23 -0.31
CA GLY A 581 46.74 -6.31 -1.43
C GLY A 581 45.30 -5.89 -1.70
N GLY A 582 44.80 -4.91 -0.96
CA GLY A 582 43.61 -4.13 -1.36
C GLY A 582 42.61 -3.94 -0.24
N VAL A 583 42.27 -2.68 0.05
CA VAL A 583 41.20 -2.29 0.96
C VAL A 583 39.88 -2.76 0.36
N VAL A 584 39.41 -3.95 0.75
CA VAL A 584 38.01 -4.35 0.58
C VAL A 584 37.20 -3.62 1.65
N GLN A 585 36.10 -2.99 1.24
CA GLN A 585 35.20 -2.24 2.12
C GLN A 585 34.72 -3.11 3.31
N PRO A 586 34.54 -2.56 4.53
CA PRO A 586 34.27 -3.33 5.76
C PRO A 586 32.94 -4.11 5.82
N LEU A 587 32.17 -4.15 4.73
CA LEU A 587 30.85 -4.75 4.67
C LEU A 587 30.85 -6.15 4.02
N ASP A 588 31.91 -6.52 3.28
CA ASP A 588 31.90 -7.70 2.41
C ASP A 588 32.95 -8.77 2.76
N ALA A 589 33.46 -8.81 4.00
CA ALA A 589 34.23 -9.97 4.46
C ALA A 589 33.27 -11.13 4.76
N VAL A 590 32.72 -11.69 3.68
CA VAL A 590 31.93 -12.91 3.65
C VAL A 590 32.89 -14.06 3.91
N PHE A 591 32.54 -14.95 4.85
CA PHE A 591 33.07 -16.32 4.88
C PHE A 591 32.50 -17.08 3.67
N ASP A 592 32.79 -16.64 2.44
CA ASP A 592 32.35 -17.38 1.26
C ASP A 592 33.37 -18.49 1.01
N ASN A 593 32.90 -19.73 1.09
CA ASN A 593 33.67 -20.98 0.96
C ASN A 593 34.22 -21.20 -0.47
N ASN A 594 34.43 -20.14 -1.25
CA ASN A 594 34.97 -20.20 -2.59
C ASN A 594 36.50 -20.09 -2.67
N GLY A 595 37.20 -20.33 -1.55
CA GLY A 595 38.52 -20.98 -1.60
C GLY A 595 39.77 -20.20 -1.15
N SER A 596 39.78 -19.49 -0.01
CA SER A 596 41.05 -19.12 0.65
C SER A 596 41.09 -19.32 2.19
N ASP A 597 42.01 -20.21 2.59
CA ASP A 597 43.06 -20.07 3.60
C ASP A 597 42.85 -20.15 5.13
N ARG A 598 41.65 -20.46 5.66
CA ARG A 598 41.49 -20.80 7.10
C ARG A 598 40.81 -22.16 7.28
N ALA A 599 41.59 -23.24 7.36
CA ALA A 599 41.09 -24.62 7.54
C ALA A 599 40.33 -24.85 8.86
N GLU A 600 40.50 -23.93 9.81
CA GLU A 600 40.02 -24.00 11.18
C GLU A 600 38.71 -23.24 11.42
N ILE A 601 38.10 -22.64 10.38
CA ILE A 601 36.79 -21.96 10.43
C ILE A 601 35.94 -22.40 9.22
N SER A 602 34.64 -22.57 9.44
CA SER A 602 33.63 -22.90 8.41
C SER A 602 32.37 -22.06 8.60
N LEU A 603 31.38 -22.22 7.69
CA LEU A 603 30.02 -21.72 7.87
C LEU A 603 29.36 -22.22 9.18
N GLY A 604 29.85 -23.35 9.71
CA GLY A 604 29.46 -23.93 11.00
C GLY A 604 30.10 -23.30 12.24
N GLY A 605 30.94 -22.27 12.07
CA GLY A 605 31.85 -21.78 13.09
C GLY A 605 33.20 -22.52 13.07
N THR A 606 33.86 -22.66 14.21
CA THR A 606 35.23 -23.22 14.31
C THR A 606 35.28 -24.73 14.07
N VAL A 607 36.30 -25.18 13.33
CA VAL A 607 36.49 -26.58 12.89
C VAL A 607 37.77 -27.17 13.49
N PRO A 608 37.77 -28.45 13.93
CA PRO A 608 36.60 -29.32 14.08
C PRO A 608 35.63 -28.78 15.15
N GLY A 609 34.34 -29.10 15.10
CA GLY A 609 33.33 -28.51 16.00
C GLY A 609 33.60 -28.72 17.51
N ASN A 610 34.50 -29.64 17.87
CA ASN A 610 34.98 -29.85 19.24
C ASN A 610 36.21 -29.01 19.63
N ALA A 611 36.76 -28.19 18.73
CA ALA A 611 37.89 -27.31 19.00
C ALA A 611 37.56 -26.37 20.17
N THR A 612 38.51 -26.23 21.10
CA THR A 612 38.31 -25.44 22.33
C THR A 612 38.83 -24.02 22.19
N ASN A 613 39.91 -23.81 21.44
CA ASN A 613 40.49 -22.49 21.13
C ASN A 613 41.20 -22.57 19.79
N VAL A 614 40.68 -21.86 18.79
CA VAL A 614 41.26 -21.70 17.46
C VAL A 614 41.80 -20.28 17.34
N LEU A 615 43.00 -20.09 16.80
CA LEU A 615 43.49 -18.73 16.51
C LEU A 615 42.54 -18.08 15.51
N LEU A 616 41.93 -16.94 15.83
CA LEU A 616 41.03 -16.20 14.94
C LEU A 616 41.79 -15.10 14.21
N SER A 617 42.63 -14.33 14.93
CA SER A 617 43.48 -13.28 14.37
C SER A 617 44.61 -12.91 15.33
N GLU A 618 45.71 -12.39 14.78
CA GLU A 618 46.78 -11.73 15.53
C GLU A 618 46.56 -10.20 15.47
N PHE A 619 46.65 -9.53 16.62
CA PHE A 619 46.43 -8.10 16.75
C PHE A 619 47.65 -7.42 17.40
N ASN A 620 48.40 -6.63 16.62
CA ASN A 620 49.53 -5.85 17.10
C ASN A 620 49.04 -4.54 17.74
N ILE A 621 48.83 -4.54 19.05
CA ILE A 621 48.33 -3.39 19.80
C ILE A 621 49.36 -2.26 19.90
N THR A 622 50.66 -2.58 19.86
CA THR A 622 51.74 -1.58 19.80
C THR A 622 51.62 -0.73 18.55
N GLN A 623 51.53 -1.39 17.38
CA GLN A 623 51.38 -0.70 16.10
C GLN A 623 50.07 0.10 16.04
N ALA A 624 48.97 -0.47 16.53
CA ALA A 624 47.67 0.21 16.55
C ALA A 624 47.71 1.46 17.43
N HIS A 625 48.37 1.41 18.58
CA HIS A 625 48.55 2.55 19.48
C HIS A 625 49.41 3.65 18.86
N ILE A 626 50.55 3.30 18.27
CA ILE A 626 51.43 4.23 17.57
C ILE A 626 50.67 4.93 16.44
N ALA A 627 49.91 4.17 15.65
CA ALA A 627 49.10 4.73 14.57
C ALA A 627 48.03 5.69 15.09
N ALA A 628 47.30 5.32 16.15
CA ALA A 628 46.21 6.12 16.70
C ALA A 628 46.68 7.41 17.42
N THR A 629 47.91 7.44 17.91
CA THR A 629 48.50 8.58 18.64
C THR A 629 49.39 9.47 17.78
N GLY A 630 49.59 9.14 16.50
CA GLY A 630 50.53 9.88 15.65
C GLY A 630 52.00 9.66 16.04
N GLY A 631 52.36 8.47 16.52
CA GLY A 631 53.75 8.06 16.76
C GLY A 631 54.13 7.90 18.24
N GLN A 632 53.20 8.04 19.18
CA GLN A 632 53.54 7.86 20.60
C GLN A 632 53.67 6.37 20.94
N PRO A 633 54.66 5.99 21.77
CA PRO A 633 54.76 4.62 22.25
C PRO A 633 53.57 4.27 23.16
N PRO A 634 53.21 2.98 23.26
CA PRO A 634 52.16 2.55 24.17
C PRO A 634 52.51 2.87 25.63
N ILE A 635 51.50 3.21 26.44
CA ILE A 635 51.67 3.60 27.85
C ILE A 635 51.66 2.38 28.77
N GLU A 636 52.19 2.51 29.98
CA GLU A 636 52.06 1.44 30.97
C GLU A 636 50.62 1.36 31.51
N CYS A 637 50.05 0.16 31.50
CA CYS A 637 48.68 -0.18 31.90
C CYS A 637 47.54 0.58 31.19
N GLY A 638 46.30 0.17 31.49
CA GLY A 638 45.09 0.90 31.08
C GLY A 638 44.57 0.53 29.69
N TYR A 639 44.74 -0.74 29.29
CA TYR A 639 44.21 -1.24 28.03
C TYR A 639 42.94 -2.06 28.24
N ALA A 640 42.01 -1.92 27.30
CA ALA A 640 40.87 -2.82 27.19
C ALA A 640 40.63 -3.18 25.73
N VAL A 641 40.18 -4.40 25.50
CA VAL A 641 39.80 -4.95 24.21
C VAL A 641 38.39 -5.50 24.34
N GLU A 642 37.49 -5.07 23.47
CA GLU A 642 36.13 -5.60 23.35
C GLU A 642 36.03 -6.34 22.03
N VAL A 643 35.84 -7.66 22.10
CA VAL A 643 35.61 -8.48 20.91
C VAL A 643 34.12 -8.71 20.77
N THR A 644 33.55 -8.35 19.62
CA THR A 644 32.13 -8.54 19.33
C THR A 644 31.94 -9.57 18.25
N ALA A 645 31.29 -10.70 18.55
CA ALA A 645 30.85 -11.71 17.57
C ALA A 645 29.42 -11.44 17.10
N TRP A 646 29.12 -11.75 15.85
CA TRP A 646 27.82 -11.51 15.21
C TRP A 646 27.27 -12.80 14.58
N ASP A 647 25.95 -12.96 14.69
CA ASP A 647 25.14 -13.93 13.93
C ASP A 647 24.60 -13.27 12.66
N ARG A 648 24.41 -14.04 11.59
CA ARG A 648 23.70 -13.56 10.39
C ARG A 648 22.17 -13.61 10.51
N THR A 649 21.62 -14.30 11.50
CA THR A 649 20.17 -14.42 11.79
C THR A 649 19.51 -13.05 11.84
N VAL A 650 18.42 -12.90 11.11
CA VAL A 650 17.51 -11.75 11.20
C VAL A 650 16.64 -11.94 12.42
N VAL A 651 17.00 -11.29 13.53
CA VAL A 651 16.26 -11.37 14.77
C VAL A 651 15.34 -10.18 14.90
N GLY A 652 14.04 -10.46 14.88
CA GLY A 652 13.05 -9.43 15.13
C GLY A 652 12.74 -9.29 16.61
N SER A 653 12.44 -8.04 16.99
CA SER A 653 11.91 -7.67 18.29
C SER A 653 10.66 -6.85 18.07
N PHE A 654 9.59 -7.21 18.76
CA PHE A 654 8.30 -6.57 18.62
C PHE A 654 7.83 -5.98 19.94
N ASN A 655 7.53 -4.68 19.93
CA ASN A 655 6.94 -3.96 21.05
C ASN A 655 5.44 -3.75 20.80
N ALA A 656 4.61 -4.67 21.30
CA ALA A 656 3.18 -4.70 21.04
C ALA A 656 2.42 -3.39 21.40
N PRO A 657 2.67 -2.74 22.56
CA PRO A 657 2.03 -1.46 22.91
C PRO A 657 2.28 -0.30 21.95
N ASN A 658 3.43 -0.32 21.25
CA ASN A 658 3.84 0.73 20.32
C ASN A 658 3.75 0.29 18.85
N ASN A 659 3.42 -0.98 18.58
CA ASN A 659 3.50 -1.61 17.26
C ASN A 659 4.82 -1.31 16.53
N THR A 660 5.92 -1.21 17.27
CA THR A 660 7.24 -1.02 16.67
C THR A 660 7.90 -2.37 16.51
N PHE A 661 8.36 -2.61 15.28
CA PHE A 661 9.17 -3.77 14.94
C PHE A 661 10.59 -3.32 14.65
N GLY A 662 11.53 -3.82 15.43
CA GLY A 662 12.95 -3.72 15.14
C GLY A 662 13.44 -5.03 14.57
N SER A 663 14.31 -4.99 13.57
CA SER A 663 15.14 -6.14 13.21
C SER A 663 16.59 -5.81 13.51
N SER A 664 17.31 -6.78 14.04
CA SER A 664 18.74 -6.70 14.25
C SER A 664 19.37 -8.06 13.96
N THR A 665 20.68 -8.07 13.86
CA THR A 665 21.48 -9.29 13.98
C THR A 665 21.80 -9.54 15.45
N ARG A 666 21.84 -10.81 15.86
CA ARG A 666 22.39 -11.18 17.17
C ARG A 666 23.87 -10.80 17.23
N ARG A 667 24.30 -10.26 18.36
CA ARG A 667 25.71 -10.00 18.63
C ARG A 667 26.01 -10.19 20.11
N VAL A 668 27.24 -10.57 20.39
CA VAL A 668 27.77 -10.77 21.74
C VAL A 668 29.10 -10.06 21.84
N ALA A 669 29.27 -9.23 22.87
CA ALA A 669 30.50 -8.50 23.13
C ALA A 669 31.21 -9.04 24.37
N TYR A 670 32.53 -9.20 24.27
CA TYR A 670 33.40 -9.72 25.31
C TYR A 670 34.51 -8.71 25.64
N PRO A 671 34.35 -7.94 26.72
CA PRO A 671 35.35 -6.99 27.16
C PRO A 671 36.44 -7.69 28.01
N LEU A 672 37.69 -7.40 27.70
CA LEU A 672 38.88 -7.83 28.42
C LEU A 672 39.73 -6.60 28.73
N ALA A 673 40.05 -6.39 30.00
CA ALA A 673 41.02 -5.38 30.42
C ALA A 673 42.34 -6.06 30.76
N PHE A 674 43.45 -5.36 30.57
CA PHE A 674 44.76 -5.83 30.97
C PHE A 674 45.73 -4.67 31.21
N CYS A 675 46.71 -4.88 32.09
CA CYS A 675 47.86 -3.99 32.16
C CYS A 675 48.91 -4.43 31.12
N PHE A 676 49.43 -3.46 30.37
CA PHE A 676 50.57 -3.63 29.48
C PHE A 676 51.82 -3.02 30.12
N GLN A 677 52.92 -3.78 30.13
CA GLN A 677 54.25 -3.27 30.51
C GLN A 677 55.16 -3.26 29.26
N PRO A 678 55.53 -2.09 28.72
CA PRO A 678 56.46 -2.01 27.61
C PRO A 678 57.85 -2.49 28.03
N GLY A 679 58.38 -3.48 27.28
CA GLY A 679 59.71 -4.08 27.49
C GLY A 679 60.87 -3.23 26.97
#